data_AF-D8QJT1-F1
#
_entry.id   AF-D8QJT1-F1
#
_cell.length_a   1.000
_cell.length_b   1.000
_cell.length_c   1.000
_cell.angle_alpha   90.00
_cell.angle_beta   90.00
_cell.angle_gamma   90.00
#
_symmetry.space_group_name_H-M   'P 1'
#
loop_
_entity.id
_entity.type
_entity.pdbx_description
1 polymer ?
#
loop_
_entity_poly.entity_id
_entity_poly.type
_entity_poly.pdbx_seq_one_letter_code
_entity_poly.pdbx_strand_id
1 'polypeptide(L)'
;MADKGKTVVRTVPPPLPSPATGSANPASSLQALWPYISPALDHMFAAPAEDEDPARAPAIDVGWYSGIHSNVYNYCTAQSATADSLSGADLYTQLDRYFSATARDVLLAAPAADASPPAALALPRFLGPAFARYNAAARAAGRLLHYLDRHYVKRAVDEDRGWLRAADAFAGAPPPPGLPRAELAARLRAYRLTVLKSWGWDEDQGDAAARALAEAAAEAGSAPDRVVPVNAMALRRFRTEVVDPLLAVPKAKGKKKGKKRPGADPRGRLARAVKALLEPENEEQENVQPAEDGQGEAGGGGSGAAQGSSVGMQGSGGASASGSVAAGSSARASGSSGGISASGSSSSSCSASCTRSAPCSDEERLRLAQDLANMLRLVGVRPDHPLRKKLDGFVLTVHTKTFPSVVSDSAESLKSDHRHRCLFRLASINGVVVTWVVANCLDPPGVRFPLNVGAGPTGSSLALSLLKSGVPVRLIDKLPQPRVGQKGNGIQPRTIEVLNLLGVLDDFWKRSINLKKVRLYEMPGAMKVAKEIALEPVVDPTPDKPWPNLRVMGQDRFEALLYEHLAKYGCEVERGTELRGFTQDADKVTAELVKADGSTEHADFEFLVGCDGGHSTVRHGLGLAFLGETLHEKPMMLGDIEVKGLDDSYWHMFDSNMGGAANGETAHTYCLFRTSEVPGLATVMAGGENASDRLDTRDGIIEHFLNLTGRKDVEFGELKCASWWRPNIRMVDSLGEGRVFVAGDAAHTHSPTGAQGMNSSIQDGLSLVHKKLAPLSLLSTYTSERLPVIAAMLQKTTELYNKTSKAFKAHGAAYAAASDEMWERKSELQQLGVNYRGSHIVLDERNPARDAIPSAYGSGAGGLRAGDRAPSAPLRGEGVEKLFDVLDSVRHTALVFTADETKARSVVDAVKALPESVAQTVVIAPQGQIQDIPGVRVVEDVEGHAYRTYQVGDESTTFVVRPDGAIGAIVPEAEGVARYFAKIFGV
;
A
#
# COMPACT_ATOMS: atom_id res chain seq x y z
N MET A 1 -47.73 1.62 8.58
CA MET A 1 -46.65 1.09 9.43
C MET A 1 -45.92 0.04 8.61
N ALA A 2 -44.78 0.42 8.02
CA ALA A 2 -43.87 -0.47 7.31
C ALA A 2 -42.47 -0.13 7.83
N ASP A 3 -41.84 -1.11 8.44
CA ASP A 3 -40.53 -1.04 9.09
C ASP A 3 -39.45 -0.89 8.00
N LYS A 4 -38.90 0.31 7.86
CA LYS A 4 -37.75 0.57 6.98
C LYS A 4 -36.51 0.03 7.69
N GLY A 5 -35.99 -1.07 7.16
CA GLY A 5 -34.80 -1.76 7.65
C GLY A 5 -33.67 -0.82 8.03
N LYS A 6 -33.28 -0.85 9.31
CA LYS A 6 -32.03 -0.30 9.79
C LYS A 6 -30.89 -1.03 9.09
N THR A 7 -30.17 -0.33 8.22
CA THR A 7 -28.86 -0.75 7.73
C THR A 7 -27.95 -0.83 8.95
N VAL A 8 -27.72 -2.05 9.46
CA VAL A 8 -26.71 -2.28 10.50
C VAL A 8 -25.36 -2.11 9.83
N VAL A 9 -24.77 -0.93 9.96
CA VAL A 9 -23.36 -0.70 9.62
C VAL A 9 -22.53 -1.52 10.59
N ARG A 10 -22.12 -2.73 10.20
CA ARG A 10 -21.21 -3.58 10.97
C ARG A 10 -19.80 -2.97 10.91
N THR A 11 -19.23 -2.73 12.09
CA THR A 11 -17.91 -2.13 12.30
C THR A 11 -16.81 -3.13 11.97
N VAL A 12 -15.85 -2.75 11.13
CA VAL A 12 -14.59 -3.51 10.92
C VAL A 12 -13.87 -3.62 12.28
N PRO A 13 -13.44 -4.82 12.71
CA PRO A 13 -12.74 -4.98 13.99
C PRO A 13 -11.46 -4.14 14.02
N PRO A 14 -11.13 -3.49 15.15
CA PRO A 14 -9.92 -2.68 15.28
C PRO A 14 -8.66 -3.53 15.12
N PRO A 15 -7.55 -2.96 14.59
CA PRO A 15 -6.30 -3.70 14.45
C PRO A 15 -5.79 -4.24 15.78
N LEU A 16 -5.22 -5.45 15.78
CA LEU A 16 -4.66 -6.04 17.01
C LEU A 16 -3.46 -5.19 17.50
N PRO A 17 -3.48 -4.65 18.73
CA PRO A 17 -2.36 -3.86 19.26
C PRO A 17 -1.14 -4.74 19.54
N SER A 18 0.05 -4.12 19.56
CA SER A 18 1.30 -4.82 19.92
C SER A 18 1.15 -5.51 21.29
N PRO A 19 1.58 -6.78 21.43
CA PRO A 19 1.71 -7.40 22.73
C PRO A 19 2.75 -6.61 23.54
N ALA A 20 2.50 -6.46 24.85
CA ALA A 20 3.46 -5.86 25.76
C ALA A 20 4.73 -6.73 25.78
N THR A 21 5.78 -6.28 25.10
CA THR A 21 7.09 -6.94 25.14
C THR A 21 7.79 -6.57 26.45
N GLY A 22 8.27 -7.56 27.19
CA GLY A 22 9.26 -7.30 28.25
C GLY A 22 10.50 -6.58 27.67
N SER A 23 11.39 -6.08 28.53
CA SER A 23 12.56 -5.25 28.17
C SER A 23 13.59 -5.87 27.21
N ALA A 24 13.35 -7.05 26.63
CA ALA A 24 14.26 -7.76 25.76
C ALA A 24 14.08 -7.34 24.28
N ASN A 25 15.20 -7.08 23.60
CA ASN A 25 15.23 -6.77 22.16
C ASN A 25 14.74 -7.98 21.33
N PRO A 26 13.63 -7.88 20.59
CA PRO A 26 13.09 -8.99 19.79
C PRO A 26 14.06 -9.49 18.71
N ALA A 27 14.91 -8.64 18.16
CA ALA A 27 15.87 -9.02 17.11
C ALA A 27 17.10 -9.80 17.62
N SER A 28 17.19 -10.11 18.92
CA SER A 28 18.38 -10.74 19.51
C SER A 28 18.53 -12.24 19.21
N SER A 29 17.42 -12.97 19.07
CA SER A 29 17.39 -14.42 18.86
C SER A 29 16.03 -14.86 18.31
N LEU A 30 15.94 -16.03 17.67
CA LEU A 30 14.65 -16.57 17.24
C LEU A 30 13.69 -16.77 18.43
N GLN A 31 14.21 -17.14 19.61
CA GLN A 31 13.43 -17.31 20.83
C GLN A 31 12.79 -16.00 21.32
N ALA A 32 13.38 -14.85 21.01
CA ALA A 32 12.81 -13.53 21.30
C ALA A 32 11.93 -13.02 20.15
N LEU A 33 12.34 -13.26 18.90
CA LEU A 33 11.64 -12.77 17.72
C LEU A 33 10.33 -13.49 17.45
N TRP A 34 10.29 -14.82 17.59
CA TRP A 34 9.12 -15.62 17.25
C TRP A 34 7.88 -15.28 18.11
N PRO A 35 7.99 -15.12 19.44
CA PRO A 35 6.86 -14.66 20.26
C PRO A 35 6.37 -13.24 19.92
N TYR A 36 7.21 -12.42 19.29
CA TYR A 36 6.84 -11.08 18.84
C TYR A 36 6.10 -11.08 17.49
N ILE A 37 6.40 -12.05 16.61
CA ILE A 37 5.80 -12.20 15.27
C ILE A 37 4.56 -13.08 15.29
N SER A 38 4.62 -14.24 15.96
CA SER A 38 3.57 -15.27 15.87
C SER A 38 2.16 -14.78 16.22
N PRO A 39 1.93 -13.89 17.20
CA PRO A 39 0.58 -13.40 17.47
C PRO A 39 -0.02 -12.57 16.33
N ALA A 40 0.83 -11.88 15.54
CA ALA A 40 0.38 -11.18 14.34
C ALA A 40 0.00 -12.15 13.22
N LEU A 41 0.79 -13.22 13.04
CA LEU A 41 0.45 -14.28 12.08
C LEU A 41 -0.84 -14.99 12.49
N ASP A 42 -0.99 -15.34 13.76
CA ASP A 42 -2.19 -15.98 14.28
C ASP A 42 -3.42 -15.11 14.03
N HIS A 43 -3.31 -13.80 14.26
CA HIS A 43 -4.39 -12.87 13.94
C HIS A 43 -4.74 -12.86 12.44
N MET A 44 -3.74 -12.83 11.56
CA MET A 44 -3.95 -12.85 10.10
C MET A 44 -4.61 -14.14 9.63
N PHE A 45 -4.26 -15.29 10.23
CA PHE A 45 -4.76 -16.61 9.81
C PHE A 45 -6.01 -17.09 10.59
N ALA A 46 -6.39 -16.45 11.70
CA ALA A 46 -7.53 -16.84 12.54
C ALA A 46 -8.88 -16.21 12.15
N ALA A 47 -8.96 -15.43 11.05
CA ALA A 47 -10.14 -14.63 10.70
C ALA A 47 -11.48 -15.42 10.78
N PRO A 48 -12.48 -14.92 11.55
CA PRO A 48 -13.76 -15.62 11.73
C PRO A 48 -14.58 -15.65 10.44
N ALA A 49 -15.51 -16.61 10.35
CA ALA A 49 -16.39 -16.84 9.20
C ALA A 49 -17.38 -15.69 8.90
N GLU A 50 -17.35 -14.59 9.67
CA GLU A 50 -18.29 -13.46 9.58
C GLU A 50 -17.70 -12.20 8.90
N ASP A 51 -16.42 -12.18 8.49
CA ASP A 51 -15.88 -11.07 7.68
C ASP A 51 -16.46 -11.10 6.26
N GLU A 52 -16.93 -9.94 5.76
CA GLU A 52 -17.62 -9.80 4.46
C GLU A 52 -16.72 -10.09 3.24
N ASP A 53 -15.40 -9.98 3.39
CA ASP A 53 -14.44 -10.18 2.29
C ASP A 53 -13.39 -11.26 2.63
N PRO A 54 -13.58 -12.52 2.17
CA PRO A 54 -12.61 -13.59 2.37
C PRO A 54 -11.29 -13.35 1.62
N ALA A 55 -11.17 -12.34 0.76
CA ALA A 55 -9.93 -11.96 0.09
C ALA A 55 -9.06 -10.96 0.89
N ARG A 56 -9.48 -10.56 2.09
CA ARG A 56 -8.75 -9.62 2.95
C ARG A 56 -8.31 -10.25 4.26
N ALA A 57 -7.04 -10.09 4.62
CA ALA A 57 -6.52 -10.51 5.93
C ALA A 57 -6.79 -9.43 7.01
N PRO A 58 -7.04 -9.83 8.28
CA PRO A 58 -7.10 -8.91 9.41
C PRO A 58 -5.83 -8.07 9.56
N ALA A 59 -6.00 -6.80 9.93
CA ALA A 59 -4.89 -5.85 10.09
C ALA A 59 -4.33 -5.86 11.51
N ILE A 60 -3.03 -5.64 11.66
CA ILE A 60 -2.37 -5.37 12.94
C ILE A 60 -2.06 -3.88 13.07
N ASP A 61 -1.80 -3.42 14.30
CA ASP A 61 -1.39 -2.04 14.57
C ASP A 61 -0.17 -1.62 13.73
N VAL A 62 -0.17 -0.37 13.25
CA VAL A 62 0.88 0.17 12.37
C VAL A 62 2.24 0.24 13.08
N GLY A 63 2.24 0.58 14.37
CA GLY A 63 3.45 0.59 15.18
C GLY A 63 4.03 -0.81 15.33
N TRP A 64 3.19 -1.81 15.55
CA TRP A 64 3.61 -3.21 15.62
C TRP A 64 4.08 -3.76 14.26
N TYR A 65 3.39 -3.43 13.16
CA TYR A 65 3.80 -3.80 11.80
C TYR A 65 5.21 -3.28 11.49
N SER A 66 5.44 -1.98 11.73
CA SER A 66 6.75 -1.34 11.59
C SER A 66 7.78 -1.98 12.51
N GLY A 67 7.42 -2.25 13.76
CA GLY A 67 8.26 -2.95 14.72
C GLY A 67 8.68 -4.34 14.25
N ILE A 68 7.76 -5.15 13.70
CA ILE A 68 8.08 -6.47 13.14
C ILE A 68 9.02 -6.31 11.94
N HIS A 69 8.75 -5.37 11.03
CA HIS A 69 9.64 -5.09 9.88
C HIS A 69 11.06 -4.76 10.32
N SER A 70 11.22 -3.81 11.25
CA SER A 70 12.53 -3.41 11.77
C SER A 70 13.23 -4.56 12.51
N ASN A 71 12.50 -5.33 13.32
CA ASN A 71 13.10 -6.44 14.07
C ASN A 71 13.49 -7.63 13.17
N VAL A 72 12.69 -7.96 12.15
CA VAL A 72 13.04 -9.00 11.16
C VAL A 72 14.23 -8.56 10.31
N TYR A 73 14.26 -7.29 9.90
CA TYR A 73 15.42 -6.71 9.22
C TYR A 73 16.68 -6.83 10.08
N ASN A 74 16.63 -6.35 11.33
CA ASN A 74 17.74 -6.41 12.27
C ASN A 74 18.16 -7.86 12.55
N TYR A 75 17.21 -8.78 12.68
CA TYR A 75 17.49 -10.21 12.88
C TYR A 75 18.28 -10.80 11.71
N CYS A 76 17.82 -10.54 10.47
CA CYS A 76 18.45 -11.06 9.26
C CYS A 76 19.80 -10.40 8.93
N THR A 77 20.08 -9.21 9.48
CA THR A 77 21.31 -8.45 9.18
C THR A 77 22.34 -8.55 10.31
N ALA A 78 21.95 -8.53 11.58
CA ALA A 78 22.86 -8.58 12.72
C ALA A 78 23.64 -9.90 12.84
N GLN A 79 23.01 -11.04 12.53
CA GLN A 79 23.68 -12.35 12.59
C GLN A 79 24.66 -12.58 11.43
N SER A 80 24.55 -11.80 10.35
CA SER A 80 25.44 -11.91 9.18
C SER A 80 26.87 -11.39 9.42
N ALA A 81 27.13 -10.75 10.57
CA ALA A 81 28.46 -10.28 10.96
C ALA A 81 29.41 -11.41 11.44
N THR A 82 28.88 -12.63 11.66
CA THR A 82 29.69 -13.82 11.96
C THR A 82 29.67 -14.76 10.76
N ALA A 83 30.83 -15.06 10.21
CA ALA A 83 31.00 -15.63 8.87
C ALA A 83 30.42 -17.05 8.64
N ASP A 84 29.92 -17.73 9.67
CA ASP A 84 29.51 -19.14 9.60
C ASP A 84 28.03 -19.43 9.96
N SER A 85 27.16 -18.43 10.15
CA SER A 85 25.73 -18.66 10.49
C SER A 85 24.77 -18.27 9.36
N LEU A 86 23.86 -19.19 9.00
CA LEU A 86 22.78 -19.01 8.02
C LEU A 86 21.71 -18.03 8.55
N SER A 87 22.04 -16.72 8.55
CA SER A 87 21.15 -15.66 9.04
C SER A 87 19.74 -15.73 8.42
N GLY A 88 18.72 -15.89 9.26
CA GLY A 88 17.30 -15.97 8.88
C GLY A 88 16.79 -17.35 8.43
N ALA A 89 17.66 -18.37 8.28
CA ALA A 89 17.24 -19.72 7.87
C ALA A 89 16.38 -20.44 8.92
N ASP A 90 16.65 -20.17 10.18
CA ASP A 90 15.92 -20.69 11.34
C ASP A 90 14.52 -20.08 11.42
N LEU A 91 14.37 -18.77 11.18
CA LEU A 91 13.08 -18.09 11.04
C LEU A 91 12.29 -18.65 9.85
N TYR A 92 12.94 -18.83 8.70
CA TYR A 92 12.32 -19.44 7.52
C TYR A 92 11.80 -20.86 7.82
N THR A 93 12.60 -21.68 8.49
CA THR A 93 12.21 -23.04 8.92
C THR A 93 11.05 -23.00 9.92
N GLN A 94 11.05 -22.04 10.84
CA GLN A 94 9.98 -21.87 11.82
C GLN A 94 8.66 -21.46 11.15
N LEU A 95 8.69 -20.59 10.13
CA LEU A 95 7.52 -20.23 9.32
C LEU A 95 6.99 -21.40 8.50
N ASP A 96 7.88 -22.23 7.93
CA ASP A 96 7.47 -23.43 7.20
C ASP A 96 6.68 -24.40 8.09
N ARG A 97 7.12 -24.59 9.35
CA ARG A 97 6.37 -25.37 10.36
C ARG A 97 5.04 -24.73 10.73
N TYR A 98 5.03 -23.41 10.89
CA TYR A 98 3.82 -22.65 11.18
C TYR A 98 2.77 -22.83 10.09
N PHE A 99 3.11 -22.55 8.83
CA PHE A 99 2.17 -22.73 7.71
C PHE A 99 1.72 -24.18 7.52
N SER A 100 2.59 -25.17 7.81
CA SER A 100 2.19 -26.58 7.84
C SER A 100 1.11 -26.85 8.89
N ALA A 101 1.25 -26.31 10.10
CA ALA A 101 0.24 -26.45 11.15
C ALA A 101 -1.07 -25.74 10.79
N THR A 102 -1.00 -24.48 10.36
CA THR A 102 -2.18 -23.69 9.96
C THR A 102 -2.95 -24.33 8.81
N ALA A 103 -2.26 -24.88 7.80
CA ALA A 103 -2.91 -25.60 6.71
C ALA A 103 -3.58 -26.90 7.18
N ARG A 104 -2.98 -27.62 8.15
CA ARG A 104 -3.62 -28.82 8.73
C ARG A 104 -4.91 -28.48 9.45
N ASP A 105 -4.98 -27.34 10.13
CA ASP A 105 -6.22 -26.90 10.79
C ASP A 105 -7.36 -26.70 9.77
N VAL A 106 -7.04 -26.18 8.58
CA VAL A 106 -8.00 -26.10 7.46
C VAL A 106 -8.47 -27.48 7.00
N LEU A 107 -7.56 -28.46 6.89
CA LEU A 107 -7.93 -29.83 6.54
C LEU A 107 -8.80 -30.48 7.63
N LEU A 108 -8.49 -30.26 8.91
CA LEU A 108 -9.24 -30.79 10.04
C LEU A 108 -10.65 -30.19 10.12
N ALA A 109 -10.82 -28.92 9.73
CA ALA A 109 -12.12 -28.26 9.63
C ALA A 109 -12.92 -28.66 8.37
N ALA A 110 -12.30 -29.32 7.38
CA ALA A 110 -12.96 -29.65 6.13
C ALA A 110 -14.05 -30.73 6.32
N PRO A 111 -15.31 -30.48 5.86
CA PRO A 111 -16.45 -31.34 6.16
C PRO A 111 -16.27 -32.77 5.64
N ALA A 112 -16.72 -33.76 6.41
CA ALA A 112 -16.74 -35.16 5.98
C ALA A 112 -17.62 -35.31 4.72
N ALA A 113 -17.17 -36.13 3.77
CA ALA A 113 -17.92 -36.34 2.54
C ALA A 113 -18.96 -37.45 2.76
N ASP A 114 -20.22 -37.06 3.00
CA ASP A 114 -21.36 -37.99 2.99
C ASP A 114 -21.97 -38.08 1.59
N ALA A 115 -22.44 -39.27 1.22
CA ALA A 115 -22.80 -39.63 -0.16
C ALA A 115 -24.16 -39.09 -0.67
N SER A 116 -24.84 -38.23 0.09
CA SER A 116 -26.13 -37.63 -0.28
C SER A 116 -25.94 -36.32 -1.08
N PRO A 117 -26.75 -36.03 -2.12
CA PRO A 117 -26.54 -34.88 -3.04
C PRO A 117 -26.38 -33.50 -2.37
N PRO A 118 -27.15 -33.14 -1.32
CA PRO A 118 -26.95 -31.88 -0.58
C PRO A 118 -25.59 -31.76 0.11
N ALA A 119 -25.03 -32.89 0.55
CA ALA A 119 -23.78 -32.98 1.29
C ALA A 119 -22.55 -32.97 0.37
N ALA A 120 -22.71 -33.33 -0.91
CA ALA A 120 -21.61 -33.41 -1.88
C ALA A 120 -20.99 -32.03 -2.21
N LEU A 121 -21.77 -30.94 -2.09
CA LEU A 121 -21.32 -29.56 -2.29
C LEU A 121 -20.72 -28.90 -1.04
N ALA A 122 -20.80 -29.55 0.14
CA ALA A 122 -20.28 -28.99 1.38
C ALA A 122 -18.77 -28.73 1.33
N LEU A 123 -18.01 -29.62 0.69
CA LEU A 123 -16.56 -29.48 0.56
C LEU A 123 -16.17 -28.34 -0.40
N PRO A 124 -16.72 -28.20 -1.63
CA PRO A 124 -16.50 -27.03 -2.48
C PRO A 124 -16.89 -25.71 -1.82
N ARG A 125 -18.06 -25.65 -1.16
CA ARG A 125 -18.54 -24.45 -0.43
C ARG A 125 -17.62 -24.06 0.72
N PHE A 126 -16.94 -25.03 1.33
CA PHE A 126 -15.94 -24.79 2.37
C PHE A 126 -14.59 -24.33 1.79
N LEU A 127 -14.07 -25.05 0.79
CA LEU A 127 -12.71 -24.88 0.30
C LEU A 127 -12.47 -23.53 -0.37
N GLY A 128 -13.44 -23.00 -1.14
CA GLY A 128 -13.29 -21.70 -1.82
C GLY A 128 -12.99 -20.57 -0.83
N PRO A 129 -13.91 -20.26 0.11
CA PRO A 129 -13.69 -19.23 1.13
C PRO A 129 -12.51 -19.53 2.06
N ALA A 130 -12.28 -20.79 2.44
CA ALA A 130 -11.15 -21.16 3.30
C ALA A 130 -9.80 -20.90 2.61
N PHE A 131 -9.68 -21.24 1.32
CA PHE A 131 -8.49 -20.95 0.54
C PHE A 131 -8.31 -19.45 0.28
N ALA A 132 -9.39 -18.73 -0.04
CA ALA A 132 -9.33 -17.28 -0.25
C ALA A 132 -8.75 -16.57 0.99
N ARG A 133 -9.24 -16.91 2.19
CA ARG A 133 -8.72 -16.38 3.46
C ARG A 133 -7.27 -16.76 3.70
N TYR A 134 -6.94 -18.03 3.52
CA TYR A 134 -5.57 -18.52 3.70
C TYR A 134 -4.59 -17.83 2.73
N ASN A 135 -5.00 -17.64 1.47
CA ASN A 135 -4.20 -16.95 0.45
C ASN A 135 -4.04 -15.46 0.78
N ALA A 136 -5.11 -14.78 1.22
CA ALA A 136 -5.04 -13.40 1.68
C ALA A 136 -4.06 -13.24 2.86
N ALA A 137 -4.16 -14.13 3.86
CA ALA A 137 -3.26 -14.16 5.01
C ALA A 137 -1.81 -14.48 4.60
N ALA A 138 -1.60 -15.41 3.67
CA ALA A 138 -0.27 -15.72 3.11
C ALA A 138 0.37 -14.52 2.40
N ARG A 139 -0.42 -13.76 1.62
CA ARG A 139 0.04 -12.52 0.98
C ARG A 139 0.39 -11.45 2.03
N ALA A 140 -0.45 -11.27 3.05
CA ALA A 140 -0.20 -10.34 4.14
C ALA A 140 1.06 -10.72 4.94
N ALA A 141 1.25 -12.00 5.28
CA ALA A 141 2.44 -12.51 5.96
C ALA A 141 3.71 -12.32 5.11
N GLY A 142 3.63 -12.56 3.79
CA GLY A 142 4.74 -12.29 2.87
C GLY A 142 5.14 -10.81 2.86
N ARG A 143 4.18 -9.88 2.92
CA ARG A 143 4.46 -8.44 3.02
C ARG A 143 5.04 -8.05 4.38
N LEU A 144 4.48 -8.57 5.47
CA LEU A 144 4.96 -8.37 6.83
C LEU A 144 6.41 -8.85 7.00
N LEU A 145 6.76 -9.96 6.36
CA LEU A 145 8.05 -10.63 6.48
C LEU A 145 8.93 -10.42 5.24
N HIS A 146 8.68 -9.37 4.46
CA HIS A 146 9.38 -9.10 3.19
C HIS A 146 10.91 -9.04 3.35
N TYR A 147 11.41 -8.58 4.49
CA TYR A 147 12.85 -8.56 4.75
C TYR A 147 13.47 -9.97 4.82
N LEU A 148 12.71 -11.00 5.21
CA LEU A 148 13.16 -12.39 5.13
C LEU A 148 13.31 -12.83 3.66
N ASP A 149 12.35 -12.50 2.81
CA ASP A 149 12.44 -12.77 1.37
C ASP A 149 13.66 -12.05 0.75
N ARG A 150 13.86 -10.80 1.14
CA ARG A 150 14.93 -9.95 0.62
C ARG A 150 16.34 -10.39 1.03
N HIS A 151 16.53 -10.81 2.28
CA HIS A 151 17.85 -11.06 2.85
C HIS A 151 18.24 -12.54 2.93
N TYR A 152 17.27 -13.42 3.13
CA TYR A 152 17.49 -14.87 3.19
C TYR A 152 17.09 -15.55 1.88
N VAL A 153 15.84 -15.41 1.41
CA VAL A 153 15.36 -16.14 0.22
C VAL A 153 16.15 -15.73 -1.02
N LYS A 154 16.34 -14.43 -1.27
CA LYS A 154 17.17 -13.95 -2.39
C LYS A 154 18.57 -14.55 -2.37
N ARG A 155 19.24 -14.54 -1.20
CA ARG A 155 20.57 -15.13 -1.03
C ARG A 155 20.55 -16.64 -1.27
N ALA A 156 19.56 -17.34 -0.75
CA ALA A 156 19.40 -18.77 -0.98
C ALA A 156 19.20 -19.09 -2.46
N VAL A 157 18.48 -18.25 -3.20
CA VAL A 157 18.36 -18.36 -4.67
C VAL A 157 19.72 -18.15 -5.35
N ASP A 158 20.47 -17.12 -4.94
CA ASP A 158 21.82 -16.84 -5.47
C ASP A 158 22.82 -17.97 -5.15
N GLU A 159 22.62 -18.68 -4.03
CA GLU A 159 23.38 -19.86 -3.57
C GLU A 159 22.87 -21.19 -4.17
N ASP A 160 22.05 -21.15 -5.22
CA ASP A 160 21.51 -22.32 -5.89
C ASP A 160 20.62 -23.22 -5.01
N ARG A 161 19.83 -22.60 -4.12
CA ARG A 161 18.83 -23.27 -3.27
C ARG A 161 17.39 -22.88 -3.60
N GLY A 162 17.19 -22.06 -4.64
CA GLY A 162 15.89 -21.62 -5.14
C GLY A 162 15.01 -22.73 -5.73
N TRP A 163 13.81 -22.37 -6.19
CA TRP A 163 12.91 -23.32 -6.88
C TRP A 163 13.47 -23.85 -8.20
N LEU A 164 14.29 -23.05 -8.89
CA LEU A 164 15.13 -23.45 -10.02
C LEU A 164 16.59 -23.45 -9.58
N ARG A 165 17.24 -24.61 -9.69
CA ARG A 165 18.69 -24.76 -9.48
C ARG A 165 19.43 -24.89 -10.80
N ALA A 166 20.70 -24.49 -10.82
CA ALA A 166 21.65 -24.71 -11.89
C ALA A 166 21.65 -26.18 -12.31
N ALA A 167 21.69 -27.09 -11.34
CA ALA A 167 21.65 -28.53 -11.61
C ALA A 167 20.39 -28.99 -12.38
N ASP A 168 19.23 -28.33 -12.20
CA ASP A 168 18.00 -28.71 -12.89
C ASP A 168 18.13 -28.46 -14.42
N ALA A 169 18.88 -27.42 -14.83
CA ALA A 169 19.19 -27.14 -16.24
C ALA A 169 20.21 -28.12 -16.87
N PHE A 170 20.80 -29.00 -16.06
CA PHE A 170 21.72 -30.08 -16.45
C PHE A 170 21.17 -31.46 -16.04
N ALA A 171 19.85 -31.62 -15.99
CA ALA A 171 19.20 -32.89 -15.67
C ALA A 171 19.64 -33.50 -14.32
N GLY A 172 19.94 -32.65 -13.33
CA GLY A 172 20.36 -33.03 -11.99
C GLY A 172 21.87 -33.16 -11.80
N ALA A 173 22.67 -32.97 -12.85
CA ALA A 173 24.14 -32.92 -12.74
C ALA A 173 24.64 -31.51 -12.37
N PRO A 174 25.75 -31.36 -11.64
CA PRO A 174 26.35 -30.05 -11.43
C PRO A 174 26.82 -29.45 -12.77
N PRO A 175 26.79 -28.11 -12.91
CA PRO A 175 27.31 -27.44 -14.10
C PRO A 175 28.79 -27.79 -14.34
N PRO A 176 29.23 -27.91 -15.60
CA PRO A 176 30.63 -28.20 -15.93
C PRO A 176 31.59 -27.20 -15.27
N PRO A 177 32.73 -27.65 -14.71
CA PRO A 177 33.75 -26.76 -14.18
C PRO A 177 34.26 -25.80 -15.26
N GLY A 178 34.30 -24.49 -14.97
CA GLY A 178 34.78 -23.48 -15.91
C GLY A 178 33.75 -22.96 -16.93
N LEU A 179 32.48 -23.37 -16.85
CA LEU A 179 31.43 -22.84 -17.72
C LEU A 179 31.28 -21.31 -17.54
N PRO A 180 31.30 -20.51 -18.61
CA PRO A 180 31.11 -19.06 -18.52
C PRO A 180 29.76 -18.70 -17.86
N ARG A 181 29.76 -17.71 -16.96
CA ARG A 181 28.53 -17.25 -16.27
C ARG A 181 27.40 -16.87 -17.23
N ALA A 182 27.74 -16.26 -18.37
CA ALA A 182 26.77 -15.88 -19.39
C ALA A 182 26.09 -17.10 -20.04
N GLU A 183 26.83 -18.18 -20.26
CA GLU A 183 26.33 -19.43 -20.83
C GLU A 183 25.45 -20.20 -19.83
N LEU A 184 25.88 -20.27 -18.56
CA LEU A 184 25.07 -20.81 -17.47
C LEU A 184 23.73 -20.06 -17.36
N ALA A 185 23.78 -18.73 -17.37
CA ALA A 185 22.59 -17.89 -17.30
C ALA A 185 21.66 -18.06 -18.51
N ALA A 186 22.22 -18.19 -19.73
CA ALA A 186 21.44 -18.45 -20.94
C ALA A 186 20.72 -19.80 -20.88
N ARG A 187 21.41 -20.83 -20.41
CA ARG A 187 20.84 -22.18 -20.27
C ARG A 187 19.77 -22.25 -19.19
N LEU A 188 19.99 -21.58 -18.05
CA LEU A 188 18.97 -21.42 -17.01
C LEU A 188 17.74 -20.68 -17.51
N ARG A 189 17.89 -19.62 -18.32
CA ARG A 189 16.77 -18.93 -18.97
C ARG A 189 15.98 -19.87 -19.88
N ALA A 190 16.65 -20.62 -20.75
CA ALA A 190 16.01 -21.59 -21.64
C ALA A 190 15.27 -22.70 -20.88
N TYR A 191 15.88 -23.22 -19.81
CA TYR A 191 15.26 -24.23 -18.96
C TYR A 191 14.04 -23.66 -18.22
N ARG A 192 14.14 -22.44 -17.66
CA ARG A 192 13.00 -21.74 -17.05
C ARG A 192 11.82 -21.63 -18.02
N LEU A 193 12.04 -21.20 -19.26
CA LEU A 193 10.98 -21.13 -20.28
C LEU A 193 10.33 -22.50 -20.53
N THR A 194 11.14 -23.57 -20.60
CA THR A 194 10.64 -24.95 -20.76
C THR A 194 9.76 -25.37 -19.57
N VAL A 195 10.19 -25.04 -18.35
CA VAL A 195 9.41 -25.32 -17.14
C VAL A 195 8.10 -24.53 -17.17
N LEU A 196 8.11 -23.25 -17.51
CA LEU A 196 6.90 -22.42 -17.59
C LEU A 196 5.89 -22.93 -18.63
N LYS A 197 6.36 -23.44 -19.77
CA LYS A 197 5.48 -24.13 -20.74
C LYS A 197 4.76 -25.32 -20.13
N SER A 198 5.43 -26.10 -19.28
CA SER A 198 4.78 -27.20 -18.54
C SER A 198 3.75 -26.73 -17.50
N TRP A 199 3.81 -25.45 -17.10
CA TRP A 199 2.84 -24.79 -16.22
C TRP A 199 1.73 -24.05 -16.96
N GLY A 200 1.64 -24.21 -18.28
CA GLY A 200 0.55 -23.69 -19.10
C GLY A 200 0.78 -22.27 -19.61
N TRP A 201 2.03 -21.78 -19.58
CA TRP A 201 2.41 -20.56 -20.26
C TRP A 201 2.71 -20.85 -21.74
N ASP A 202 2.08 -20.11 -22.64
CA ASP A 202 2.31 -20.19 -24.08
C ASP A 202 3.08 -18.95 -24.54
N GLU A 203 4.21 -19.19 -25.20
CA GLU A 203 5.10 -18.13 -25.69
C GLU A 203 4.46 -17.38 -26.87
N ASP A 204 3.64 -18.06 -27.67
CA ASP A 204 2.98 -17.51 -28.86
C ASP A 204 1.81 -16.58 -28.51
N GLN A 205 1.28 -16.69 -27.27
CA GLN A 205 0.18 -15.85 -26.78
C GLN A 205 0.65 -14.55 -26.11
N GLY A 206 1.95 -14.43 -25.80
CA GLY A 206 2.54 -13.20 -25.26
C GLY A 206 1.97 -12.71 -23.92
N ASP A 207 1.17 -13.51 -23.22
CA ASP A 207 0.49 -13.12 -21.98
C ASP A 207 1.46 -13.20 -20.79
N ALA A 208 1.98 -12.05 -20.36
CA ALA A 208 2.90 -11.98 -19.24
C ALA A 208 2.21 -12.12 -17.87
N ALA A 209 0.88 -12.01 -17.77
CA ALA A 209 0.12 -12.34 -16.56
C ALA A 209 0.05 -13.87 -16.43
N ALA A 210 -0.18 -14.58 -17.53
CA ALA A 210 -0.05 -16.04 -17.56
C ALA A 210 1.37 -16.50 -17.20
N ARG A 211 2.41 -15.75 -17.59
CA ARG A 211 3.80 -16.03 -17.19
C ARG A 211 4.02 -15.87 -15.69
N ALA A 212 3.64 -14.73 -15.10
CA ALA A 212 3.80 -14.47 -13.67
C ALA A 212 3.00 -15.48 -12.82
N LEU A 213 1.80 -15.83 -13.28
CA LEU A 213 0.96 -16.85 -12.66
C LEU A 213 1.60 -18.25 -12.75
N ALA A 214 2.20 -18.59 -13.89
CA ALA A 214 2.93 -19.84 -14.07
C ALA A 214 4.19 -19.90 -13.18
N GLU A 215 4.90 -18.79 -13.00
CA GLU A 215 6.05 -18.68 -12.08
C GLU A 215 5.63 -18.87 -10.62
N ALA A 216 4.61 -18.14 -10.16
CA ALA A 216 4.08 -18.28 -8.81
C ALA A 216 3.54 -19.71 -8.54
N ALA A 217 2.85 -20.30 -9.52
CA ALA A 217 2.39 -21.68 -9.44
C ALA A 217 3.54 -22.69 -9.44
N ALA A 218 4.63 -22.44 -10.18
CA ALA A 218 5.82 -23.28 -10.16
C ALA A 218 6.57 -23.21 -8.82
N GLU A 219 6.64 -22.02 -8.21
CA GLU A 219 7.22 -21.80 -6.88
C GLU A 219 6.45 -22.55 -5.80
N ALA A 220 5.13 -22.33 -5.72
CA ALA A 220 4.25 -23.10 -4.82
C ALA A 220 4.27 -24.61 -5.15
N GLY A 221 4.45 -24.91 -6.44
CA GLY A 221 4.55 -26.24 -7.02
C GLY A 221 5.85 -26.99 -6.68
N SER A 222 6.88 -26.29 -6.23
CA SER A 222 8.23 -26.85 -6.04
C SER A 222 8.31 -27.84 -4.87
N ALA A 223 9.42 -28.59 -4.82
CA ALA A 223 9.68 -29.55 -3.76
C ALA A 223 10.01 -28.84 -2.42
N PRO A 224 9.73 -29.46 -1.24
CA PRO A 224 9.95 -28.83 0.06
C PRO A 224 11.41 -28.47 0.37
N ASP A 225 12.38 -29.10 -0.30
CA ASP A 225 13.81 -28.79 -0.17
C ASP A 225 14.22 -27.51 -0.92
N ARG A 226 13.30 -26.90 -1.67
CA ARG A 226 13.52 -25.65 -2.40
C ARG A 226 13.15 -24.45 -1.53
N VAL A 227 13.98 -23.41 -1.58
CA VAL A 227 13.72 -22.13 -0.94
C VAL A 227 12.90 -21.28 -1.92
N VAL A 228 11.75 -20.83 -1.45
CA VAL A 228 10.78 -20.02 -2.20
C VAL A 228 10.33 -18.82 -1.35
N PRO A 229 9.77 -17.77 -1.97
CA PRO A 229 9.18 -16.66 -1.23
C PRO A 229 8.16 -17.10 -0.18
N VAL A 230 8.01 -16.32 0.90
CA VAL A 230 7.16 -16.66 2.06
C VAL A 230 5.71 -16.97 1.65
N ASN A 231 5.15 -16.22 0.71
CA ASN A 231 3.81 -16.46 0.17
C ASN A 231 3.72 -17.83 -0.56
N ALA A 232 4.68 -18.13 -1.43
CA ALA A 232 4.74 -19.41 -2.15
C ALA A 232 4.96 -20.59 -1.19
N MET A 233 5.72 -20.40 -0.11
CA MET A 233 5.90 -21.39 0.95
C MET A 233 4.56 -21.72 1.65
N ALA A 234 3.76 -20.70 1.98
CA ALA A 234 2.44 -20.90 2.57
C ALA A 234 1.50 -21.64 1.61
N LEU A 235 1.47 -21.27 0.32
CA LEU A 235 0.66 -21.94 -0.70
C LEU A 235 1.10 -23.38 -0.96
N ARG A 236 2.42 -23.63 -0.97
CA ARG A 236 2.99 -24.98 -1.02
C ARG A 236 2.49 -25.83 0.15
N ARG A 237 2.44 -25.27 1.37
CA ARG A 237 1.91 -25.98 2.54
C ARG A 237 0.41 -26.24 2.45
N PHE A 238 -0.37 -25.30 1.93
CA PHE A 238 -1.78 -25.56 1.64
C PHE A 238 -1.97 -26.73 0.67
N ARG A 239 -1.17 -26.80 -0.41
CA ARG A 239 -1.18 -27.95 -1.32
C ARG A 239 -0.88 -29.26 -0.59
N THR A 240 0.25 -29.33 0.10
CA THR A 240 0.74 -30.59 0.66
C THR A 240 -0.07 -31.09 1.86
N GLU A 241 -0.65 -30.17 2.64
CA GLU A 241 -1.38 -30.50 3.87
C GLU A 241 -2.90 -30.56 3.66
N VAL A 242 -3.46 -29.92 2.62
CA VAL A 242 -4.92 -29.90 2.36
C VAL A 242 -5.26 -30.60 1.05
N VAL A 243 -4.69 -30.13 -0.07
CA VAL A 243 -5.09 -30.59 -1.40
C VAL A 243 -4.65 -32.03 -1.65
N ASP A 244 -3.38 -32.37 -1.43
CA ASP A 244 -2.84 -33.71 -1.69
C ASP A 244 -3.56 -34.80 -0.87
N PRO A 245 -3.85 -34.62 0.44
CA PRO A 245 -4.67 -35.56 1.21
C PRO A 245 -6.12 -35.69 0.71
N LEU A 246 -6.73 -34.60 0.22
CA LEU A 246 -8.08 -34.64 -0.34
C LEU A 246 -8.14 -35.30 -1.73
N LEU A 247 -7.03 -35.29 -2.46
CA LEU A 247 -6.85 -36.01 -3.72
C LEU A 247 -6.53 -37.49 -3.51
N ALA A 248 -5.91 -37.85 -2.37
CA ALA A 248 -5.51 -39.21 -2.06
C ALA A 248 -6.68 -40.18 -1.84
N VAL A 249 -6.44 -41.45 -2.17
CA VAL A 249 -7.38 -42.56 -1.95
C VAL A 249 -7.05 -43.22 -0.60
N PRO A 250 -8.02 -43.40 0.31
CA PRO A 250 -7.77 -44.17 1.53
C PRO A 250 -7.31 -45.59 1.16
N LYS A 251 -6.11 -46.00 1.60
CA LYS A 251 -5.66 -47.39 1.47
C LYS A 251 -6.48 -48.25 2.43
N ALA A 252 -7.40 -49.06 1.91
CA ALA A 252 -8.12 -50.03 2.72
C ALA A 252 -7.14 -51.05 3.33
N LYS A 253 -7.05 -51.09 4.66
CA LYS A 253 -6.37 -52.17 5.39
C LYS A 253 -7.23 -53.44 5.28
N GLY A 254 -6.75 -54.49 4.59
CA GLY A 254 -7.26 -55.86 4.72
C GLY A 254 -7.62 -56.60 3.43
N LYS A 255 -7.14 -57.84 3.30
CA LYS A 255 -7.19 -58.79 2.16
C LYS A 255 -8.58 -59.10 1.58
N LYS A 256 -8.71 -59.19 0.24
CA LYS A 256 -8.89 -60.44 -0.55
C LYS A 256 -8.97 -60.16 -2.07
N LYS A 257 -8.35 -61.03 -2.88
CA LYS A 257 -8.42 -61.05 -4.35
C LYS A 257 -9.87 -61.27 -4.83
N GLY A 258 -10.37 -60.40 -5.71
CA GLY A 258 -11.64 -60.58 -6.41
C GLY A 258 -11.78 -59.63 -7.62
N LYS A 259 -12.22 -60.19 -8.75
CA LYS A 259 -12.43 -59.65 -10.12
C LYS A 259 -12.49 -58.11 -10.33
N LYS A 260 -11.72 -57.63 -11.32
CA LYS A 260 -11.89 -56.31 -11.98
C LYS A 260 -13.34 -56.16 -12.50
N ARG A 261 -14.06 -55.13 -12.02
CA ARG A 261 -15.19 -54.52 -12.75
C ARG A 261 -14.69 -53.30 -13.54
N PRO A 262 -15.14 -53.08 -14.79
CA PRO A 262 -14.79 -51.90 -15.58
C PRO A 262 -15.67 -50.72 -15.15
N GLY A 263 -15.05 -49.57 -14.86
CA GLY A 263 -15.69 -48.35 -14.37
C GLY A 263 -14.89 -47.73 -13.23
N ALA A 264 -13.82 -47.00 -13.54
CA ALA A 264 -12.98 -46.37 -12.54
C ALA A 264 -13.61 -45.06 -12.03
N ASP A 265 -14.28 -45.12 -10.87
CA ASP A 265 -14.82 -43.98 -10.13
C ASP A 265 -13.68 -43.10 -9.53
N PRO A 266 -13.81 -41.77 -9.39
CA PRO A 266 -12.72 -40.89 -8.96
C PRO A 266 -12.36 -41.13 -7.48
N ARG A 267 -11.10 -41.47 -7.22
CA ARG A 267 -10.74 -42.16 -5.97
C ARG A 267 -10.45 -41.25 -4.74
N GLY A 268 -10.51 -39.91 -4.85
CA GLY A 268 -10.27 -38.95 -3.73
C GLY A 268 -11.51 -38.13 -3.31
N ARG A 269 -11.51 -37.53 -2.09
CA ARG A 269 -12.63 -36.70 -1.56
C ARG A 269 -12.93 -35.51 -2.46
N LEU A 270 -11.91 -34.76 -2.85
CA LEU A 270 -12.06 -33.60 -3.74
C LEU A 270 -12.54 -34.01 -5.14
N ALA A 271 -12.07 -35.15 -5.65
CA ALA A 271 -12.47 -35.66 -6.96
C ALA A 271 -13.96 -36.04 -7.02
N ARG A 272 -14.50 -36.62 -5.94
CA ARG A 272 -15.94 -36.93 -5.83
C ARG A 272 -16.78 -35.67 -5.74
N ALA A 273 -16.35 -34.68 -4.95
CA ALA A 273 -17.05 -33.42 -4.83
C ALA A 273 -17.08 -32.63 -6.16
N VAL A 274 -15.96 -32.59 -6.89
CA VAL A 274 -15.91 -31.98 -8.23
C VAL A 274 -16.80 -32.74 -9.22
N LYS A 275 -16.87 -34.07 -9.16
CA LYS A 275 -17.80 -34.84 -10.01
C LYS A 275 -19.25 -34.43 -9.75
N ALA A 276 -19.66 -34.37 -8.48
CA ALA A 276 -21.00 -33.95 -8.09
C ALA A 276 -21.31 -32.48 -8.45
N LEU A 277 -20.30 -31.59 -8.42
CA LEU A 277 -20.45 -30.19 -8.82
C LEU A 277 -20.72 -30.02 -10.33
N LEU A 278 -20.13 -30.89 -11.16
CA LEU A 278 -20.16 -30.78 -12.62
C LEU A 278 -21.30 -31.56 -13.29
N GLU A 279 -21.96 -32.49 -12.58
CA GLU A 279 -23.09 -33.28 -13.10
C GLU A 279 -24.43 -32.55 -12.83
N PRO A 280 -25.29 -32.33 -13.85
CA PRO A 280 -26.61 -31.74 -13.63
C PRO A 280 -27.50 -32.68 -12.80
N GLU A 281 -28.37 -32.12 -11.96
CA GLU A 281 -29.43 -32.91 -11.31
C GLU A 281 -30.38 -33.37 -12.43
N ASN A 282 -30.38 -34.65 -12.79
CA ASN A 282 -31.41 -35.20 -13.66
C ASN A 282 -32.72 -35.18 -12.86
N GLU A 283 -33.60 -34.24 -13.18
CA GLU A 283 -35.02 -34.38 -12.86
C GLU A 283 -35.54 -35.60 -13.62
N GLU A 284 -35.81 -36.69 -12.91
CA GLU A 284 -36.60 -37.80 -13.45
C GLU A 284 -37.96 -37.21 -13.87
N GLN A 285 -38.22 -37.28 -15.17
CA GLN A 285 -39.50 -36.93 -15.78
C GLN A 285 -40.61 -37.83 -15.21
N GLU A 286 -41.32 -37.35 -14.18
CA GLU A 286 -42.67 -37.85 -13.89
C GLU A 286 -43.61 -37.29 -14.97
N ASN A 287 -43.87 -38.15 -15.96
CA ASN A 287 -44.87 -37.96 -16.99
C ASN A 287 -46.28 -37.99 -16.35
N VAL A 288 -46.81 -36.83 -15.98
CA VAL A 288 -48.20 -36.69 -15.52
C VAL A 288 -49.12 -36.63 -16.73
N GLN A 289 -49.78 -37.75 -17.04
CA GLN A 289 -51.02 -37.75 -17.83
C GLN A 289 -52.20 -37.30 -16.95
N PRO A 290 -53.21 -36.61 -17.50
CA PRO A 290 -54.21 -35.89 -16.72
C PRO A 290 -55.25 -36.83 -16.11
N ALA A 291 -55.64 -36.54 -14.88
CA ALA A 291 -56.75 -37.19 -14.19
C ALA A 291 -58.09 -36.71 -14.77
N GLU A 292 -58.91 -37.65 -15.23
CA GLU A 292 -60.36 -37.50 -15.31
C GLU A 292 -61.02 -38.24 -14.15
N ASP A 293 -62.17 -37.70 -13.77
CA ASP A 293 -62.94 -37.87 -12.56
C ASP A 293 -63.36 -39.30 -12.17
N GLY A 294 -63.55 -39.51 -10.87
CA GLY A 294 -64.24 -40.70 -10.37
C GLY A 294 -64.23 -40.84 -8.84
N GLN A 295 -65.05 -40.05 -8.16
CA GLN A 295 -65.49 -40.34 -6.80
C GLN A 295 -66.26 -41.67 -6.75
N GLY A 296 -66.10 -42.45 -5.68
CA GLY A 296 -67.15 -43.39 -5.28
C GLY A 296 -66.71 -44.72 -4.67
N GLU A 297 -66.54 -44.70 -3.35
CA GLU A 297 -67.12 -45.68 -2.40
C GLU A 297 -66.72 -47.17 -2.40
N ALA A 298 -66.14 -47.53 -1.24
CA ALA A 298 -66.64 -48.52 -0.27
C ALA A 298 -66.39 -50.03 -0.42
N GLY A 299 -65.93 -50.60 0.71
CA GLY A 299 -66.04 -52.01 1.11
C GLY A 299 -64.77 -52.83 0.86
N GLY A 300 -64.16 -53.55 1.80
CA GLY A 300 -64.53 -53.95 3.16
C GLY A 300 -63.86 -55.30 3.48
N GLY A 301 -63.29 -55.43 4.69
CA GLY A 301 -62.90 -56.70 5.34
C GLY A 301 -61.58 -57.34 4.86
N GLY A 302 -60.71 -57.92 5.70
CA GLY A 302 -60.75 -58.18 7.14
C GLY A 302 -59.72 -59.25 7.54
N SER A 303 -59.13 -59.07 8.72
CA SER A 303 -58.46 -60.04 9.62
C SER A 303 -57.14 -60.72 9.18
N GLY A 304 -56.12 -60.91 10.04
CA GLY A 304 -56.03 -60.65 11.48
C GLY A 304 -54.69 -61.10 12.12
N ALA A 305 -54.68 -61.02 13.46
CA ALA A 305 -53.70 -61.51 14.46
C ALA A 305 -52.41 -60.70 14.69
N ALA A 306 -51.84 -60.57 15.90
CA ALA A 306 -52.25 -60.68 17.30
C ALA A 306 -51.02 -60.31 18.17
N GLN A 307 -51.25 -59.65 19.33
CA GLN A 307 -50.51 -59.71 20.62
C GLN A 307 -48.97 -59.50 20.66
N GLY A 308 -48.32 -58.90 21.67
CA GLY A 308 -48.71 -58.39 22.97
C GLY A 308 -47.44 -58.00 23.78
N SER A 309 -47.49 -56.84 24.43
CA SER A 309 -46.97 -56.45 25.76
C SER A 309 -45.60 -56.87 26.33
N SER A 310 -44.99 -55.85 27.00
CA SER A 310 -44.34 -55.83 28.35
C SER A 310 -42.80 -55.80 28.39
N VAL A 311 -42.08 -55.25 29.39
CA VAL A 311 -42.27 -54.37 30.57
C VAL A 311 -40.84 -54.04 31.08
N GLY A 312 -40.65 -52.86 31.70
CA GLY A 312 -39.73 -52.61 32.83
C GLY A 312 -38.21 -52.44 32.55
N MET A 313 -37.37 -51.87 33.42
CA MET A 313 -37.50 -51.02 34.63
C MET A 313 -36.06 -50.61 35.07
N GLN A 314 -35.91 -49.36 35.54
CA GLN A 314 -35.06 -48.83 36.64
C GLN A 314 -33.55 -49.13 36.83
N GLY A 315 -32.88 -48.06 37.32
CA GLY A 315 -31.83 -48.08 38.36
C GLY A 315 -30.68 -47.11 38.06
N SER A 316 -30.08 -46.28 38.94
CA SER A 316 -30.39 -45.56 40.20
C SER A 316 -29.03 -45.30 40.89
N GLY A 317 -28.83 -44.09 41.46
CA GLY A 317 -27.84 -43.79 42.52
C GLY A 317 -26.46 -43.31 42.04
N GLY A 318 -25.80 -42.30 42.63
CA GLY A 318 -26.07 -41.50 43.82
C GLY A 318 -24.75 -41.12 44.53
N ALA A 319 -24.68 -39.86 45.02
CA ALA A 319 -23.87 -39.34 46.15
C ALA A 319 -22.33 -39.27 46.02
N SER A 320 -21.54 -38.43 46.72
CA SER A 320 -21.64 -37.13 47.43
C SER A 320 -20.30 -36.87 48.16
N ALA A 321 -20.00 -35.60 48.50
CA ALA A 321 -19.14 -35.12 49.61
C ALA A 321 -17.58 -35.24 49.45
N SER A 322 -16.69 -34.40 50.01
CA SER A 322 -16.70 -33.11 50.74
C SER A 322 -15.25 -32.75 51.18
N GLY A 323 -14.91 -31.44 51.26
CA GLY A 323 -13.88 -30.82 52.13
C GLY A 323 -12.39 -30.91 51.69
N SER A 324 -11.42 -30.11 52.18
CA SER A 324 -11.29 -28.76 52.76
C SER A 324 -9.79 -28.51 53.07
N VAL A 325 -9.26 -27.32 52.77
CA VAL A 325 -8.23 -26.54 53.54
C VAL A 325 -6.70 -26.82 53.42
N ALA A 326 -5.97 -25.70 53.17
CA ALA A 326 -4.63 -25.22 53.61
C ALA A 326 -3.27 -25.63 52.95
N ALA A 327 -2.65 -24.60 52.34
CA ALA A 327 -1.29 -24.03 52.52
C ALA A 327 0.01 -24.87 52.52
N GLY A 328 1.03 -24.41 51.76
CA GLY A 328 2.46 -24.71 52.03
C GLY A 328 3.36 -24.75 50.79
N SER A 329 4.51 -24.07 50.86
CA SER A 329 5.45 -23.68 49.79
C SER A 329 6.48 -24.74 49.31
N SER A 330 6.95 -24.53 48.06
CA SER A 330 8.30 -24.81 47.49
C SER A 330 8.73 -26.26 47.16
N ALA A 331 8.89 -26.57 45.86
CA ALA A 331 10.17 -26.93 45.19
C ALA A 331 10.01 -27.75 43.89
N ARG A 332 10.73 -27.29 42.84
CA ARG A 332 11.32 -27.99 41.66
C ARG A 332 10.57 -29.11 40.88
N ALA A 333 10.29 -28.75 39.62
CA ALA A 333 10.62 -29.42 38.35
C ALA A 333 10.10 -30.84 38.05
N SER A 334 9.10 -30.93 37.15
CA SER A 334 9.14 -31.72 35.89
C SER A 334 7.74 -31.84 35.26
N GLY A 335 7.68 -31.82 33.92
CA GLY A 335 6.78 -32.65 33.11
C GLY A 335 5.29 -32.25 32.95
N SER A 336 4.94 -31.99 31.69
CA SER A 336 3.68 -32.37 31.02
C SER A 336 2.43 -31.47 31.13
N SER A 337 2.02 -30.98 29.95
CA SER A 337 0.66 -30.90 29.38
C SER A 337 -0.56 -30.81 30.33
N GLY A 338 -1.22 -29.65 30.27
CA GLY A 338 -2.62 -29.39 30.59
C GLY A 338 -2.88 -27.91 30.26
N GLY A 339 -3.71 -27.54 29.28
CA GLY A 339 -5.13 -27.84 29.24
C GLY A 339 -5.87 -26.67 29.88
N ILE A 340 -6.00 -25.54 29.17
CA ILE A 340 -6.89 -24.45 29.60
C ILE A 340 -8.30 -24.84 29.17
N SER A 341 -9.04 -25.39 30.13
CA SER A 341 -10.49 -25.59 30.06
C SER A 341 -11.18 -24.23 30.15
N ALA A 342 -11.82 -23.80 29.06
CA ALA A 342 -12.78 -22.71 29.08
C ALA A 342 -14.07 -23.20 29.77
N SER A 343 -14.40 -22.56 30.88
CA SER A 343 -15.67 -22.69 31.58
C SER A 343 -16.83 -22.28 30.68
N GLY A 344 -17.83 -23.16 30.58
CA GLY A 344 -18.99 -22.98 29.72
C GLY A 344 -19.93 -21.87 30.15
N SER A 345 -20.44 -21.14 29.15
CA SER A 345 -21.71 -20.44 29.18
C SER A 345 -22.68 -21.11 28.21
N SER A 346 -23.71 -21.72 28.79
CA SER A 346 -25.04 -22.02 28.24
C SER A 346 -25.16 -22.24 26.72
N SER A 347 -25.12 -23.51 26.31
CA SER A 347 -25.68 -23.99 25.05
C SER A 347 -27.19 -23.76 25.04
N SER A 348 -27.66 -22.77 24.27
CA SER A 348 -29.05 -22.77 23.79
C SER A 348 -29.15 -23.70 22.59
N SER A 349 -29.82 -24.82 22.80
CA SER A 349 -30.25 -25.75 21.78
C SER A 349 -31.24 -25.06 20.84
N CYS A 350 -30.78 -24.60 19.68
CA CYS A 350 -31.67 -24.35 18.55
C CYS A 350 -31.89 -25.67 17.82
N SER A 351 -33.10 -26.18 17.99
CA SER A 351 -33.69 -27.34 17.34
C SER A 351 -33.33 -27.44 15.86
N ALA A 352 -32.95 -28.65 15.46
CA ALA A 352 -32.95 -29.13 14.09
C ALA A 352 -34.33 -28.90 13.47
N SER A 353 -34.48 -27.80 12.72
CA SER A 353 -35.51 -27.69 11.70
C SER A 353 -34.87 -28.07 10.38
N CYS A 354 -35.41 -29.14 9.81
CA CYS A 354 -35.01 -29.72 8.54
C CYS A 354 -35.32 -28.70 7.42
N THR A 355 -34.35 -27.86 7.06
CA THR A 355 -34.40 -27.10 5.82
C THR A 355 -33.83 -27.98 4.72
N ARG A 356 -34.71 -28.45 3.82
CA ARG A 356 -34.31 -28.93 2.50
C ARG A 356 -33.40 -27.85 1.90
N SER A 357 -32.14 -28.19 1.64
CA SER A 357 -31.24 -27.29 0.92
C SER A 357 -31.88 -26.95 -0.42
N ALA A 358 -32.04 -25.66 -0.72
CA ALA A 358 -32.50 -25.22 -2.02
C ALA A 358 -31.61 -25.82 -3.14
N PRO A 359 -32.16 -26.16 -4.31
CA PRO A 359 -31.36 -26.62 -5.45
C PRO A 359 -30.29 -25.56 -5.78
N CYS A 360 -29.05 -26.01 -5.97
CA CYS A 360 -27.91 -25.16 -6.25
C CYS A 360 -28.03 -24.58 -7.67
N SER A 361 -28.08 -23.24 -7.79
CA SER A 361 -28.20 -22.56 -9.09
C SER A 361 -26.97 -22.78 -9.96
N ASP A 362 -27.14 -22.71 -11.28
CA ASP A 362 -26.01 -22.81 -12.24
C ASP A 362 -24.94 -21.74 -12.01
N GLU A 363 -25.34 -20.55 -11.53
CA GLU A 363 -24.42 -19.48 -11.12
C GLU A 363 -23.59 -19.87 -9.89
N GLU A 364 -24.19 -20.51 -8.89
CA GLU A 364 -23.46 -20.98 -7.71
C GLU A 364 -22.49 -22.11 -8.09
N ARG A 365 -22.91 -23.04 -8.95
CA ARG A 365 -22.05 -24.11 -9.46
C ARG A 365 -20.85 -23.56 -10.25
N LEU A 366 -21.08 -22.55 -11.09
CA LEU A 366 -20.02 -21.87 -11.83
C LEU A 366 -19.04 -21.18 -10.88
N ARG A 367 -19.53 -20.44 -9.87
CA ARG A 367 -18.69 -19.77 -8.87
C ARG A 367 -17.80 -20.77 -8.13
N LEU A 368 -18.39 -21.86 -7.62
CA LEU A 368 -17.66 -22.92 -6.92
C LEU A 368 -16.61 -23.60 -7.81
N ALA A 369 -16.92 -23.80 -9.09
CA ALA A 369 -15.98 -24.38 -10.05
C ALA A 369 -14.80 -23.43 -10.32
N GLN A 370 -15.07 -22.13 -10.46
CA GLN A 370 -14.04 -21.08 -10.62
C GLN A 370 -13.13 -20.98 -9.39
N ASP A 371 -13.72 -20.95 -8.19
CA ASP A 371 -12.97 -20.90 -6.93
C ASP A 371 -12.01 -22.09 -6.80
N LEU A 372 -12.49 -23.31 -7.08
CA LEU A 372 -11.67 -24.51 -7.05
C LEU A 372 -10.59 -24.52 -8.14
N ALA A 373 -10.89 -24.06 -9.36
CA ALA A 373 -9.92 -23.95 -10.44
C ALA A 373 -8.79 -22.97 -10.07
N ASN A 374 -9.15 -21.81 -9.53
CA ASN A 374 -8.20 -20.79 -9.07
C ASN A 374 -7.35 -21.30 -7.90
N MET A 375 -7.96 -21.98 -6.93
CA MET A 375 -7.24 -22.62 -5.82
C MET A 375 -6.18 -23.61 -6.34
N LEU A 376 -6.59 -24.58 -7.17
CA LEU A 376 -5.68 -25.59 -7.71
C LEU A 376 -4.52 -24.96 -8.51
N ARG A 377 -4.80 -23.88 -9.25
CA ARG A 377 -3.79 -23.15 -10.01
C ARG A 377 -2.76 -22.48 -9.09
N LEU A 378 -3.22 -21.72 -8.10
CA LEU A 378 -2.36 -20.93 -7.22
C LEU A 378 -1.52 -21.79 -6.26
N VAL A 379 -2.04 -22.93 -5.81
CA VAL A 379 -1.30 -23.85 -4.94
C VAL A 379 -0.32 -24.76 -5.71
N GLY A 380 -0.16 -24.55 -7.02
CA GLY A 380 0.81 -25.29 -7.84
C GLY A 380 0.36 -26.70 -8.22
N VAL A 381 -0.92 -26.90 -8.59
CA VAL A 381 -1.38 -28.12 -9.27
C VAL A 381 -1.24 -27.93 -10.78
N ARG A 382 -0.50 -28.85 -11.42
CA ARG A 382 -0.15 -28.73 -12.83
C ARG A 382 -1.38 -28.70 -13.76
N PRO A 383 -1.32 -27.98 -14.90
CA PRO A 383 -2.42 -27.91 -15.86
C PRO A 383 -2.81 -29.27 -16.46
N ASP A 384 -1.87 -30.21 -16.51
CA ASP A 384 -2.12 -31.56 -17.01
C ASP A 384 -2.93 -32.45 -16.05
N HIS A 385 -3.13 -32.00 -14.79
CA HIS A 385 -3.86 -32.75 -13.78
C HIS A 385 -5.34 -32.96 -14.19
N PRO A 386 -5.87 -34.20 -14.16
CA PRO A 386 -7.21 -34.50 -14.68
C PRO A 386 -8.35 -33.68 -14.08
N LEU A 387 -8.31 -33.37 -12.78
CA LEU A 387 -9.33 -32.53 -12.14
C LEU A 387 -9.25 -31.07 -12.56
N ARG A 388 -8.03 -30.56 -12.76
CA ARG A 388 -7.82 -29.17 -13.17
C ARG A 388 -8.33 -28.96 -14.60
N LYS A 389 -8.01 -29.88 -15.53
CA LYS A 389 -8.57 -29.88 -16.89
C LYS A 389 -10.10 -29.88 -16.92
N LYS A 390 -10.74 -30.68 -16.05
CA LYS A 390 -12.21 -30.76 -15.97
C LYS A 390 -12.85 -29.45 -15.51
N LEU A 391 -12.28 -28.82 -14.47
CA LEU A 391 -12.77 -27.54 -13.95
C LEU A 391 -12.54 -26.40 -14.95
N ASP A 392 -11.31 -26.26 -15.47
CA ASP A 392 -10.97 -25.21 -16.45
C ASP A 392 -11.86 -25.37 -17.72
N GLY A 393 -12.10 -26.60 -18.19
CA GLY A 393 -12.97 -26.87 -19.34
C GLY A 393 -14.46 -26.55 -19.09
N PHE A 394 -14.97 -26.82 -17.88
CA PHE A 394 -16.34 -26.44 -17.51
C PHE A 394 -16.53 -24.92 -17.49
N VAL A 395 -15.60 -24.19 -16.87
CA VAL A 395 -15.65 -22.72 -16.80
C VAL A 395 -15.65 -22.09 -18.19
N LEU A 396 -14.79 -22.57 -19.10
CA LEU A 396 -14.74 -22.12 -20.50
C LEU A 396 -16.03 -22.41 -21.28
N THR A 397 -16.62 -23.60 -21.07
CA THR A 397 -17.86 -24.01 -21.77
C THR A 397 -19.06 -23.16 -21.35
N VAL A 398 -19.12 -22.74 -20.08
CA VAL A 398 -20.20 -21.88 -19.59
C VAL A 398 -20.01 -20.43 -20.06
N HIS A 399 -18.79 -19.88 -20.01
CA HIS A 399 -18.50 -18.52 -20.49
C HIS A 399 -18.81 -18.32 -21.99
N THR A 400 -18.51 -19.32 -22.83
CA THR A 400 -18.78 -19.26 -24.27
C THR A 400 -20.27 -19.36 -24.64
N LYS A 401 -21.12 -19.86 -23.75
CA LYS A 401 -22.59 -19.87 -23.93
C LYS A 401 -23.26 -18.56 -23.52
N THR A 402 -22.65 -17.77 -22.63
CA THR A 402 -23.27 -16.55 -22.06
C THR A 402 -22.94 -15.27 -22.82
N PHE A 403 -21.88 -15.24 -23.64
CA PHE A 403 -21.46 -14.05 -24.40
C PHE A 403 -20.94 -14.37 -25.82
N PRO A 404 -21.76 -14.22 -26.87
CA PRO A 404 -21.28 -14.19 -28.25
C PRO A 404 -20.70 -12.80 -28.59
N SER A 405 -19.50 -12.76 -29.15
CA SER A 405 -18.73 -11.56 -29.51
C SER A 405 -19.43 -10.62 -30.50
N VAL A 406 -19.42 -9.31 -30.23
CA VAL A 406 -19.78 -8.23 -31.19
C VAL A 406 -18.50 -7.48 -31.57
N VAL A 407 -18.12 -7.55 -32.84
CA VAL A 407 -17.10 -6.69 -33.47
C VAL A 407 -17.63 -6.28 -34.84
N SER A 408 -18.10 -5.04 -34.97
CA SER A 408 -17.98 -4.19 -36.16
C SER A 408 -18.59 -2.81 -35.88
N ASP A 409 -18.03 -1.79 -36.52
CA ASP A 409 -18.48 -0.39 -36.64
C ASP A 409 -17.97 0.62 -35.60
N SER A 410 -16.92 1.37 -36.00
CA SER A 410 -16.92 2.85 -35.97
C SER A 410 -15.59 3.43 -36.49
N ALA A 411 -15.42 3.45 -37.82
CA ALA A 411 -14.28 4.07 -38.50
C ALA A 411 -14.46 5.59 -38.77
N GLU A 412 -15.54 6.23 -38.30
CA GLU A 412 -15.81 7.66 -38.59
C GLU A 412 -15.73 8.61 -37.38
N SER A 413 -15.40 8.12 -36.17
CA SER A 413 -15.26 8.97 -34.96
C SER A 413 -13.85 9.59 -34.77
N LEU A 414 -12.91 9.37 -35.69
CA LEU A 414 -11.47 9.62 -35.50
C LEU A 414 -10.95 11.01 -35.93
N LYS A 415 -11.81 12.04 -35.95
CA LYS A 415 -11.42 13.39 -36.43
C LYS A 415 -11.36 14.50 -35.38
N SER A 416 -11.52 14.21 -34.08
CA SER A 416 -11.45 15.22 -33.00
C SER A 416 -10.45 14.91 -31.88
N ASP A 417 -9.41 14.13 -32.18
CA ASP A 417 -8.63 13.43 -31.16
C ASP A 417 -7.55 14.29 -30.46
N HIS A 418 -7.63 14.34 -29.14
CA HIS A 418 -6.72 15.06 -28.23
C HIS A 418 -5.28 14.49 -28.24
N ARG A 419 -5.11 13.24 -28.73
CA ARG A 419 -3.85 12.44 -28.81
C ARG A 419 -2.64 13.16 -29.41
N HIS A 420 -2.83 14.17 -30.26
CA HIS A 420 -1.72 14.78 -31.03
C HIS A 420 -1.12 16.06 -30.41
N ARG A 421 -1.69 16.65 -29.35
CA ARG A 421 -1.23 17.96 -28.83
C ARG A 421 0.01 17.89 -27.92
N CYS A 422 0.17 16.82 -27.11
CA CYS A 422 1.38 16.63 -26.28
C CYS A 422 2.64 16.36 -27.12
N LEU A 423 2.52 15.52 -28.15
CA LEU A 423 3.66 15.08 -28.97
C LEU A 423 4.20 16.20 -29.88
N PHE A 424 3.33 17.08 -30.38
CA PHE A 424 3.75 18.17 -31.28
C PHE A 424 4.50 19.32 -30.60
N ARG A 425 4.26 19.61 -29.31
CA ARG A 425 4.90 20.76 -28.62
C ARG A 425 6.27 20.43 -28.01
N LEU A 426 6.50 19.19 -27.59
CA LEU A 426 7.83 18.73 -27.13
C LEU A 426 8.89 18.86 -28.24
N ALA A 427 8.50 18.69 -29.51
CA ALA A 427 9.38 18.83 -30.66
C ALA A 427 9.86 20.28 -30.92
N SER A 428 9.11 21.30 -30.47
CA SER A 428 9.49 22.71 -30.67
C SER A 428 10.33 23.30 -29.55
N ILE A 429 10.42 22.66 -28.38
CA ILE A 429 11.13 23.22 -27.21
C ILE A 429 12.60 22.77 -27.14
N ASN A 430 12.96 21.63 -27.75
CA ASN A 430 14.29 21.02 -27.58
C ASN A 430 15.23 21.06 -28.81
N GLY A 431 14.87 21.71 -29.92
CA GLY A 431 15.80 21.95 -31.03
C GLY A 431 16.42 20.70 -31.70
N VAL A 432 15.89 19.49 -31.46
CA VAL A 432 16.38 18.24 -32.07
C VAL A 432 15.49 17.88 -33.26
N VAL A 433 15.99 18.21 -34.46
CA VAL A 433 15.84 17.56 -35.77
C VAL A 433 14.48 16.90 -36.10
N VAL A 434 13.82 17.56 -37.06
CA VAL A 434 12.53 17.31 -37.73
C VAL A 434 12.39 15.93 -38.43
N THR A 435 13.37 15.03 -38.36
CA THR A 435 13.31 13.74 -39.09
C THR A 435 12.61 12.61 -38.32
N TRP A 436 12.40 12.73 -37.00
CA TRP A 436 11.79 11.65 -36.20
C TRP A 436 10.25 11.67 -36.18
N VAL A 437 9.64 12.86 -36.29
CA VAL A 437 8.18 13.05 -36.21
C VAL A 437 7.46 12.67 -37.52
N VAL A 438 8.10 12.81 -38.67
CA VAL A 438 7.46 12.50 -39.97
C VAL A 438 7.49 11.00 -40.29
N ALA A 439 8.38 10.22 -39.67
CA ALA A 439 8.46 8.77 -39.86
C ALA A 439 7.57 7.94 -38.90
N ASN A 440 6.96 8.54 -37.87
CA ASN A 440 6.23 7.83 -36.81
C ASN A 440 4.76 8.29 -36.63
N CYS A 441 4.19 9.00 -37.60
CA CYS A 441 2.77 9.44 -37.58
C CYS A 441 1.77 8.39 -38.12
N LEU A 442 2.16 7.12 -38.13
CA LEU A 442 1.29 5.96 -38.22
C LEU A 442 1.79 5.01 -37.13
N ASP A 443 0.95 4.62 -36.18
CA ASP A 443 1.27 3.72 -35.06
C ASP A 443 2.31 2.65 -35.43
N PRO A 444 3.56 2.70 -34.93
CA PRO A 444 4.24 1.46 -34.65
C PRO A 444 3.56 0.87 -33.40
N PRO A 445 3.05 -0.37 -33.43
CA PRO A 445 2.55 -1.02 -32.23
C PRO A 445 3.70 -1.09 -31.21
N GLY A 446 3.65 -0.32 -30.11
CA GLY A 446 4.61 -0.53 -29.02
C GLY A 446 5.00 0.64 -28.09
N VAL A 447 4.69 1.91 -28.37
CA VAL A 447 5.10 3.00 -27.45
C VAL A 447 4.03 3.25 -26.38
N ARG A 448 4.15 2.53 -25.25
CA ARG A 448 3.32 2.70 -24.05
C ARG A 448 3.96 3.71 -23.09
N PHE A 449 3.14 4.55 -22.47
CA PHE A 449 3.53 5.54 -21.47
C PHE A 449 2.71 5.40 -20.18
N PRO A 450 3.07 6.07 -19.06
CA PRO A 450 2.34 5.99 -17.80
C PRO A 450 0.94 6.62 -17.83
N LEU A 451 0.02 6.03 -17.07
CA LEU A 451 -1.28 6.60 -16.70
C LEU A 451 -1.28 7.06 -15.23
N ASN A 452 -1.52 8.34 -15.00
CA ASN A 452 -1.78 8.90 -13.68
C ASN A 452 -3.28 9.06 -13.47
N VAL A 453 -3.81 8.46 -12.39
CA VAL A 453 -5.24 8.46 -12.07
C VAL A 453 -5.49 9.37 -10.88
N GLY A 454 -6.17 10.49 -11.11
CA GLY A 454 -6.43 11.55 -10.13
C GLY A 454 -5.52 12.76 -10.33
N ALA A 455 -6.12 13.92 -10.59
CA ALA A 455 -5.43 15.17 -10.89
C ALA A 455 -5.38 16.14 -9.69
N GLY A 456 -5.34 15.60 -8.47
CA GLY A 456 -5.00 16.37 -7.27
C GLY A 456 -3.51 16.78 -7.24
N PRO A 457 -3.01 17.29 -6.10
CA PRO A 457 -1.64 17.81 -5.97
C PRO A 457 -0.59 16.74 -6.29
N THR A 458 -0.82 15.50 -5.84
CA THR A 458 0.04 14.33 -6.06
C THR A 458 0.19 14.00 -7.54
N GLY A 459 -0.94 13.72 -8.21
CA GLY A 459 -0.94 13.25 -9.60
C GLY A 459 -0.46 14.33 -10.57
N SER A 460 -0.78 15.60 -10.29
CA SER A 460 -0.33 16.75 -11.09
C SER A 460 1.17 17.01 -10.92
N SER A 461 1.69 16.90 -9.69
CA SER A 461 3.13 17.06 -9.43
C SER A 461 3.95 15.92 -10.04
N LEU A 462 3.46 14.68 -9.94
CA LEU A 462 4.06 13.51 -10.60
C LEU A 462 4.05 13.67 -12.13
N ALA A 463 2.92 14.05 -12.71
CA ALA A 463 2.82 14.29 -14.15
C ALA A 463 3.81 15.36 -14.62
N LEU A 464 3.95 16.46 -13.87
CA LEU A 464 4.90 17.52 -14.17
C LEU A 464 6.35 17.00 -14.12
N SER A 465 6.70 16.20 -13.12
CA SER A 465 8.03 15.59 -13.01
C SER A 465 8.36 14.62 -14.16
N LEU A 466 7.38 13.79 -14.56
CA LEU A 466 7.51 12.90 -15.72
C LEU A 466 7.71 13.68 -17.03
N LEU A 467 6.91 14.73 -17.25
CA LEU A 467 6.99 15.57 -18.45
C LEU A 467 8.31 16.33 -18.53
N LYS A 468 8.79 16.89 -17.41
CA LYS A 468 10.14 17.49 -17.33
C LYS A 468 11.22 16.46 -17.67
N SER A 469 11.01 15.21 -17.29
CA SER A 469 11.90 14.09 -17.61
C SER A 469 11.80 13.57 -19.04
N GLY A 470 10.98 14.19 -19.88
CA GLY A 470 10.74 13.76 -21.26
C GLY A 470 9.89 12.49 -21.37
N VAL A 471 9.21 12.08 -20.29
CA VAL A 471 8.31 10.93 -20.27
C VAL A 471 6.89 11.44 -20.51
N PRO A 472 6.24 11.09 -21.65
CA PRO A 472 4.84 11.40 -21.87
C PRO A 472 3.98 10.77 -20.78
N VAL A 473 2.87 11.39 -20.40
CA VAL A 473 1.98 10.87 -19.36
C VAL A 473 0.54 11.22 -19.69
N ARG A 474 -0.37 10.27 -19.44
CA ARG A 474 -1.81 10.55 -19.45
C ARG A 474 -2.25 10.88 -18.04
N LEU A 475 -2.93 12.02 -17.85
CA LEU A 475 -3.45 12.43 -16.55
C LEU A 475 -4.98 12.51 -16.62
N ILE A 476 -5.67 11.64 -15.89
CA ILE A 476 -7.13 11.58 -15.86
C ILE A 476 -7.69 12.01 -14.49
N ASP A 477 -8.90 12.56 -14.47
CA ASP A 477 -9.66 12.77 -13.24
C ASP A 477 -11.14 12.46 -13.49
N LYS A 478 -11.77 11.76 -12.54
CA LYS A 478 -13.19 11.41 -12.64
C LYS A 478 -14.11 12.60 -12.45
N LEU A 479 -13.65 13.66 -11.78
CA LEU A 479 -14.45 14.86 -11.60
C LEU A 479 -14.48 15.67 -12.92
N PRO A 480 -15.67 16.10 -13.37
CA PRO A 480 -15.80 16.89 -14.59
C PRO A 480 -15.22 18.30 -14.45
N GLN A 481 -15.06 18.78 -13.20
CA GLN A 481 -14.50 20.08 -12.86
C GLN A 481 -13.55 19.93 -11.67
N PRO A 482 -12.55 20.83 -11.51
CA PRO A 482 -11.75 20.88 -10.30
C PRO A 482 -12.62 20.98 -9.05
N ARG A 483 -12.17 20.38 -7.94
CA ARG A 483 -12.91 20.47 -6.68
C ARG A 483 -12.85 21.91 -6.16
N VAL A 484 -13.99 22.43 -5.73
CA VAL A 484 -14.07 23.73 -5.06
C VAL A 484 -13.62 23.59 -3.61
N GLY A 485 -12.80 24.55 -3.17
CA GLY A 485 -12.47 24.79 -1.77
C GLY A 485 -11.23 24.10 -1.22
N GLN A 486 -10.77 24.58 -0.07
CA GLN A 486 -9.52 24.22 0.57
C GLN A 486 -9.70 23.03 1.54
N LYS A 487 -9.17 21.85 1.18
CA LYS A 487 -9.00 20.77 2.16
C LYS A 487 -7.79 21.00 3.07
N GLY A 488 -6.72 21.53 2.49
CA GLY A 488 -5.48 21.91 3.15
C GLY A 488 -4.87 23.11 2.46
N ASN A 489 -4.01 23.83 3.17
CA ASN A 489 -3.41 25.06 2.66
C ASN A 489 -1.95 25.27 3.07
N GLY A 490 -1.42 24.49 4.02
CA GLY A 490 -0.03 24.63 4.46
C GLY A 490 0.94 23.90 3.54
N ILE A 491 1.94 24.60 3.03
CA ILE A 491 3.05 24.08 2.23
C ILE A 491 4.33 24.12 3.07
N GLN A 492 4.84 22.93 3.40
CA GLN A 492 5.99 22.74 4.28
C GLN A 492 7.31 23.07 3.58
N PRO A 493 8.37 23.47 4.32
CA PRO A 493 9.70 23.77 3.79
C PRO A 493 10.21 22.78 2.74
N ARG A 494 10.19 21.47 3.03
CA ARG A 494 10.66 20.46 2.06
C ARG A 494 9.88 20.48 0.75
N THR A 495 8.58 20.73 0.79
CA THR A 495 7.73 20.85 -0.41
C THR A 495 8.07 22.12 -1.19
N ILE A 496 8.37 23.24 -0.53
CA ILE A 496 8.82 24.48 -1.19
C ILE A 496 10.08 24.22 -2.02
N GLU A 497 11.00 23.40 -1.50
CA GLU A 497 12.21 23.01 -2.22
C GLU A 497 11.94 22.10 -3.42
N VAL A 498 10.95 21.22 -3.28
CA VAL A 498 10.45 20.43 -4.41
C VAL A 498 9.85 21.33 -5.49
N LEU A 499 9.11 22.38 -5.12
CA LEU A 499 8.60 23.36 -6.09
C LEU A 499 9.74 24.12 -6.79
N ASN A 500 10.86 24.36 -6.11
CA ASN A 500 12.06 24.91 -6.75
C ASN A 500 12.59 23.96 -7.82
N LEU A 501 12.79 22.67 -7.48
CA LEU A 501 13.26 21.65 -8.43
C LEU A 501 12.31 21.47 -9.63
N LEU A 502 11.01 21.64 -9.43
CA LEU A 502 10.01 21.58 -10.50
C LEU A 502 9.90 22.88 -11.31
N GLY A 503 10.50 23.98 -10.84
CA GLY A 503 10.41 25.30 -11.48
C GLY A 503 9.05 25.98 -11.30
N VAL A 504 8.36 25.70 -10.19
CA VAL A 504 7.05 26.25 -9.82
C VAL A 504 7.18 27.31 -8.71
N LEU A 505 8.33 27.35 -8.02
CA LEU A 505 8.52 28.14 -6.81
C LEU A 505 8.20 29.63 -6.98
N ASP A 506 8.67 30.29 -8.03
CA ASP A 506 8.50 31.75 -8.18
C ASP A 506 7.02 32.15 -8.27
N ASP A 507 6.24 31.40 -9.06
CA ASP A 507 4.82 31.66 -9.22
C ASP A 507 4.02 31.26 -7.97
N PHE A 508 4.46 30.20 -7.26
CA PHE A 508 3.94 29.87 -5.94
C PHE A 508 4.22 30.97 -4.91
N TRP A 509 5.44 31.53 -4.92
CA TRP A 509 5.89 32.53 -3.94
C TRP A 509 5.11 33.83 -4.06
N LYS A 510 4.80 34.27 -5.30
CA LYS A 510 3.99 35.46 -5.59
C LYS A 510 2.52 35.33 -5.11
N ARG A 511 1.99 34.11 -5.04
CA ARG A 511 0.56 33.85 -4.77
C ARG A 511 0.30 33.34 -3.35
N SER A 512 1.33 32.85 -2.65
CA SER A 512 1.23 32.34 -1.28
C SER A 512 1.52 33.43 -0.25
N ILE A 513 0.99 33.26 0.95
CA ILE A 513 1.21 34.16 2.08
C ILE A 513 2.00 33.46 3.20
N ASN A 514 2.52 34.24 4.14
CA ASN A 514 3.12 33.69 5.36
C ASN A 514 2.04 33.06 6.25
N LEU A 515 2.42 32.08 7.06
CA LEU A 515 1.54 31.54 8.09
C LEU A 515 1.11 32.65 9.08
N LYS A 516 -0.20 32.79 9.27
CA LYS A 516 -0.77 33.76 10.20
C LYS A 516 -0.75 33.19 11.62
N LYS A 517 -0.61 34.05 12.63
CA LYS A 517 -0.77 33.66 14.04
C LYS A 517 -2.23 33.30 14.31
N VAL A 518 -2.45 32.39 15.25
CA VAL A 518 -3.80 32.10 15.77
C VAL A 518 -4.09 33.02 16.94
N ARG A 519 -5.20 33.74 16.87
CA ARG A 519 -5.73 34.59 17.94
C ARG A 519 -6.87 33.85 18.62
N LEU A 520 -6.70 33.62 19.92
CA LEU A 520 -7.70 32.98 20.79
C LEU A 520 -8.42 34.06 21.58
N TYR A 521 -9.72 33.88 21.77
CA TYR A 521 -10.61 34.87 22.39
C TYR A 521 -11.17 34.37 23.71
N GLU A 522 -11.41 35.26 24.67
CA GLU A 522 -12.14 34.93 25.91
C GLU A 522 -13.65 34.78 25.63
N MET A 523 -14.27 33.75 26.20
CA MET A 523 -15.69 33.44 26.13
C MET A 523 -16.40 33.68 27.48
N PRO A 524 -17.71 34.01 27.47
CA PRO A 524 -18.52 34.40 26.30
C PRO A 524 -18.23 35.84 25.86
N GLY A 525 -18.64 36.21 24.64
CA GLY A 525 -18.52 37.58 24.11
C GLY A 525 -17.45 37.75 23.03
N ALA A 526 -16.33 37.02 23.12
CA ALA A 526 -15.31 36.93 22.06
C ALA A 526 -14.74 38.27 21.52
N MET A 527 -14.78 39.33 22.33
CA MET A 527 -14.25 40.65 21.98
C MET A 527 -12.84 40.90 22.54
N LYS A 528 -12.47 40.21 23.62
CA LYS A 528 -11.15 40.32 24.24
C LYS A 528 -10.24 39.19 23.78
N VAL A 529 -9.04 39.55 23.32
CA VAL A 529 -8.00 38.60 22.94
C VAL A 529 -7.39 38.00 24.20
N ALA A 530 -7.46 36.68 24.32
CA ALA A 530 -6.85 35.94 25.41
C ALA A 530 -5.36 35.66 25.14
N LYS A 531 -5.05 35.22 23.91
CA LYS A 531 -3.69 34.82 23.52
C LYS A 531 -3.50 34.90 22.01
N GLU A 532 -2.29 35.19 21.58
CA GLU A 532 -1.85 35.03 20.20
C GLU A 532 -0.74 33.97 20.14
N ILE A 533 -0.89 33.00 19.24
CA ILE A 533 -0.02 31.83 19.15
C ILE A 533 0.56 31.75 17.75
N ALA A 534 1.90 31.67 17.69
CA ALA A 534 2.58 31.19 16.50
C ALA A 534 2.68 29.67 16.57
N LEU A 535 2.22 28.96 15.53
CA LEU A 535 2.27 27.49 15.48
C LEU A 535 3.70 26.97 15.46
N GLU A 536 4.58 27.73 14.83
CA GLU A 536 6.02 27.49 14.77
C GLU A 536 6.77 28.83 14.93
N PRO A 537 7.98 28.82 15.52
CA PRO A 537 8.82 30.00 15.52
C PRO A 537 9.21 30.35 14.08
N VAL A 538 9.15 31.64 13.75
CA VAL A 538 9.69 32.12 12.47
C VAL A 538 11.21 32.06 12.57
N VAL A 539 11.83 31.35 11.63
CA VAL A 539 13.28 31.18 11.56
C VAL A 539 13.81 31.96 10.36
N ASP A 540 14.92 32.67 10.53
CA ASP A 540 15.57 33.35 9.42
C ASP A 540 16.14 32.32 8.41
N PRO A 541 16.06 32.59 7.10
CA PRO A 541 16.73 31.78 6.09
C PRO A 541 18.20 31.57 6.40
N THR A 542 18.66 30.32 6.32
CA THR A 542 20.08 29.97 6.40
C THR A 542 20.56 29.51 5.03
N PRO A 543 21.87 29.54 4.75
CA PRO A 543 22.39 29.08 3.46
C PRO A 543 22.00 27.65 3.10
N ASP A 544 21.90 26.76 4.09
CA ASP A 544 21.49 25.36 3.95
C ASP A 544 19.96 25.18 3.80
N LYS A 545 19.17 26.12 4.33
CA LYS A 545 17.70 26.11 4.35
C LYS A 545 17.17 27.49 3.95
N PRO A 546 17.16 27.82 2.65
CA PRO A 546 16.75 29.14 2.17
C PRO A 546 15.26 29.45 2.39
N TRP A 547 14.42 28.42 2.59
CA TRP A 547 12.98 28.57 2.85
C TRP A 547 12.56 27.74 4.07
N PRO A 548 12.90 28.16 5.30
CA PRO A 548 12.73 27.33 6.50
C PRO A 548 11.32 27.39 7.11
N ASN A 549 10.44 28.27 6.61
CA ASN A 549 9.12 28.53 7.20
C ASN A 549 7.98 28.04 6.29
N LEU A 550 6.89 27.55 6.88
CA LEU A 550 5.68 27.17 6.14
C LEU A 550 5.05 28.38 5.43
N ARG A 551 4.50 28.14 4.23
CA ARG A 551 3.66 29.09 3.50
C ARG A 551 2.25 28.58 3.33
N VAL A 552 1.31 29.50 3.13
CA VAL A 552 -0.12 29.20 2.99
C VAL A 552 -0.61 29.55 1.59
N MET A 553 -1.28 28.59 0.95
CA MET A 553 -2.03 28.75 -0.31
C MET A 553 -3.13 27.68 -0.35
N GLY A 554 -4.35 28.06 -0.75
CA GLY A 554 -5.44 27.12 -0.92
C GLY A 554 -5.13 25.98 -1.88
N GLN A 555 -5.54 24.76 -1.54
CA GLN A 555 -5.30 23.59 -2.40
C GLN A 555 -5.87 23.76 -3.82
N ASP A 556 -7.06 24.34 -3.97
CA ASP A 556 -7.69 24.64 -5.25
C ASP A 556 -6.81 25.55 -6.13
N ARG A 557 -6.22 26.58 -5.52
CA ARG A 557 -5.32 27.53 -6.18
C ARG A 557 -3.94 26.92 -6.45
N PHE A 558 -3.48 26.04 -5.57
CA PHE A 558 -2.26 25.28 -5.77
C PHE A 558 -2.39 24.27 -6.92
N GLU A 559 -3.52 23.56 -7.02
CA GLU A 559 -3.83 22.68 -8.15
C GLU A 559 -3.92 23.48 -9.46
N ALA A 560 -4.61 24.63 -9.45
CA ALA A 560 -4.66 25.52 -10.62
C ALA A 560 -3.27 25.96 -11.09
N LEU A 561 -2.38 26.31 -10.16
CA LEU A 561 -0.99 26.62 -10.47
C LEU A 561 -0.26 25.44 -11.11
N LEU A 562 -0.44 24.21 -10.61
CA LEU A 562 0.14 23.02 -11.23
C LEU A 562 -0.41 22.77 -12.64
N TYR A 563 -1.70 22.98 -12.87
CA TYR A 563 -2.31 22.87 -14.20
C TYR A 563 -1.74 23.88 -15.20
N GLU A 564 -1.53 25.13 -14.77
CA GLU A 564 -0.85 26.15 -15.58
C GLU A 564 0.56 25.67 -16.01
N HIS A 565 1.29 25.02 -15.11
CA HIS A 565 2.61 24.46 -15.43
C HIS A 565 2.53 23.22 -16.33
N LEU A 566 1.58 22.31 -16.12
CA LEU A 566 1.35 21.15 -17.00
C LEU A 566 1.02 21.58 -18.43
N ALA A 567 0.21 22.63 -18.59
CA ALA A 567 -0.16 23.18 -19.89
C ALA A 567 1.05 23.70 -20.68
N LYS A 568 2.11 24.19 -20.01
CA LYS A 568 3.38 24.58 -20.65
C LYS A 568 4.06 23.40 -21.37
N TYR A 569 3.83 22.16 -20.89
CA TYR A 569 4.29 20.91 -21.49
C TYR A 569 3.23 20.24 -22.38
N GLY A 570 2.12 20.92 -22.67
CA GLY A 570 1.04 20.42 -23.50
C GLY A 570 0.16 19.34 -22.85
N CYS A 571 0.33 19.08 -21.55
CA CYS A 571 -0.49 18.13 -20.81
C CYS A 571 -1.73 18.83 -20.24
N GLU A 572 -2.91 18.40 -20.68
CA GLU A 572 -4.20 18.81 -20.15
C GLU A 572 -4.79 17.64 -19.32
N VAL A 573 -5.54 17.97 -18.25
CA VAL A 573 -6.21 16.95 -17.44
C VAL A 573 -7.45 16.45 -18.19
N GLU A 574 -7.52 15.15 -18.44
CA GLU A 574 -8.72 14.49 -18.98
C GLU A 574 -9.78 14.36 -17.87
N ARG A 575 -10.62 15.39 -17.74
CA ARG A 575 -11.70 15.45 -16.75
C ARG A 575 -12.89 14.57 -17.14
N GLY A 576 -13.68 14.17 -16.15
CA GLY A 576 -14.80 13.26 -16.34
C GLY A 576 -14.39 11.88 -16.87
N THR A 577 -13.12 11.49 -16.69
CA THR A 577 -12.59 10.18 -17.08
C THR A 577 -12.27 9.37 -15.83
N GLU A 578 -13.00 8.27 -15.62
CA GLU A 578 -12.90 7.42 -14.43
C GLU A 578 -12.19 6.10 -14.76
N LEU A 579 -11.19 5.72 -13.97
CA LEU A 579 -10.68 4.35 -13.98
C LEU A 579 -11.67 3.43 -13.25
N ARG A 580 -12.21 2.44 -13.95
CA ARG A 580 -13.11 1.42 -13.37
C ARG A 580 -12.39 0.15 -12.94
N GLY A 581 -11.37 -0.24 -13.69
CA GLY A 581 -10.61 -1.44 -13.43
C GLY A 581 -9.31 -1.46 -14.21
N PHE A 582 -8.42 -2.39 -13.86
CA PHE A 582 -7.20 -2.62 -14.62
C PHE A 582 -6.73 -4.06 -14.43
N THR A 583 -5.99 -4.55 -15.40
CA THR A 583 -5.17 -5.76 -15.31
C THR A 583 -3.73 -5.40 -15.65
N GLN A 584 -2.77 -6.15 -15.12
CA GLN A 584 -1.37 -5.94 -15.44
C GLN A 584 -0.66 -7.25 -15.72
N ASP A 585 0.39 -7.16 -16.53
CA ASP A 585 1.30 -8.23 -16.87
C ASP A 585 2.76 -7.73 -16.77
N ALA A 586 3.75 -8.53 -17.18
CA ALA A 586 5.16 -8.10 -17.10
C ALA A 586 5.53 -6.99 -18.09
N ASP A 587 4.69 -6.64 -19.06
CA ASP A 587 4.95 -5.70 -20.16
C ASP A 587 4.06 -4.46 -20.14
N LYS A 588 2.86 -4.52 -19.52
CA LYS A 588 1.89 -3.42 -19.48
C LYS A 588 0.87 -3.49 -18.35
N VAL A 589 0.09 -2.42 -18.27
CA VAL A 589 -1.18 -2.32 -17.56
C VAL A 589 -2.27 -2.01 -18.59
N THR A 590 -3.34 -2.81 -18.65
CA THR A 590 -4.54 -2.52 -19.44
C THR A 590 -5.57 -1.90 -18.50
N ALA A 591 -5.95 -0.65 -18.74
CA ALA A 591 -6.90 0.10 -17.94
C ALA A 591 -8.26 0.17 -18.64
N GLU A 592 -9.33 0.03 -17.86
CA GLU A 592 -10.71 0.29 -18.26
C GLU A 592 -11.11 1.70 -17.81
N LEU A 593 -11.28 2.61 -18.77
CA LEU A 593 -11.60 4.01 -18.55
C LEU A 593 -13.03 4.29 -19.00
N VAL A 594 -13.83 4.89 -18.15
CA VAL A 594 -15.17 5.39 -18.51
C VAL A 594 -15.12 6.89 -18.70
N LYS A 595 -15.55 7.36 -19.87
CA LYS A 595 -15.56 8.77 -20.25
C LYS A 595 -16.84 9.46 -19.79
N ALA A 596 -16.85 10.80 -19.89
CA ALA A 596 -17.97 11.63 -19.45
C ALA A 596 -19.27 11.37 -20.24
N ASP A 597 -19.16 10.89 -21.48
CA ASP A 597 -20.29 10.48 -22.33
C ASP A 597 -20.79 9.05 -22.04
N GLY A 598 -20.18 8.37 -21.06
CA GLY A 598 -20.48 6.98 -20.70
C GLY A 598 -19.78 5.93 -21.56
N SER A 599 -18.99 6.31 -22.55
CA SER A 599 -18.22 5.36 -23.35
C SER A 599 -17.10 4.72 -22.52
N THR A 600 -16.82 3.44 -22.80
CA THR A 600 -15.75 2.67 -22.17
C THR A 600 -14.59 2.52 -23.14
N GLU A 601 -13.40 2.92 -22.69
CA GLU A 601 -12.12 2.80 -23.40
C GLU A 601 -11.24 1.79 -22.66
N HIS A 602 -10.78 0.75 -23.36
CA HIS A 602 -9.69 -0.10 -22.87
C HIS A 602 -8.37 0.34 -23.50
N ALA A 603 -7.41 0.76 -22.67
CA ALA A 603 -6.13 1.30 -23.14
C ALA A 603 -4.94 0.67 -22.40
N ASP A 604 -3.87 0.41 -23.15
CA ASP A 604 -2.63 -0.15 -22.65
C ASP A 604 -1.63 0.95 -22.25
N PHE A 605 -1.09 0.84 -21.05
CA PHE A 605 -0.11 1.74 -20.47
C PHE A 605 1.11 0.96 -19.99
N GLU A 606 2.23 1.65 -19.83
CA GLU A 606 3.43 1.00 -19.30
C GLU A 606 3.38 0.84 -17.78
N PHE A 607 2.81 1.86 -17.13
CA PHE A 607 2.63 1.94 -15.70
C PHE A 607 1.29 2.60 -15.40
N LEU A 608 0.73 2.30 -14.24
CA LEU A 608 -0.44 2.98 -13.71
C LEU A 608 -0.12 3.47 -12.30
N VAL A 609 -0.37 4.75 -12.04
CA VAL A 609 -0.17 5.35 -10.72
C VAL A 609 -1.49 5.90 -10.19
N GLY A 610 -1.98 5.29 -9.12
CA GLY A 610 -3.16 5.74 -8.38
C GLY A 610 -2.85 6.92 -7.48
N CYS A 611 -3.32 8.10 -7.88
CA CYS A 611 -3.33 9.34 -7.12
C CYS A 611 -4.79 9.76 -6.79
N ASP A 612 -5.69 8.79 -6.72
CA ASP A 612 -7.16 8.90 -6.70
C ASP A 612 -7.76 8.97 -5.29
N GLY A 613 -6.91 9.24 -4.30
CA GLY A 613 -7.31 9.63 -2.94
C GLY A 613 -7.73 8.47 -2.03
N GLY A 614 -8.29 8.81 -0.85
CA GLY A 614 -8.58 7.85 0.22
C GLY A 614 -9.45 6.64 -0.16
N HIS A 615 -10.26 6.74 -1.21
CA HIS A 615 -11.11 5.66 -1.74
C HIS A 615 -10.55 5.03 -3.03
N SER A 616 -9.23 5.06 -3.21
CA SER A 616 -8.52 4.65 -4.41
C SER A 616 -9.01 3.32 -5.01
N THR A 617 -9.46 3.36 -6.26
CA THR A 617 -9.77 2.19 -7.09
C THR A 617 -8.48 1.40 -7.34
N VAL A 618 -7.36 2.09 -7.53
CA VAL A 618 -6.06 1.46 -7.78
C VAL A 618 -5.58 0.64 -6.59
N ARG A 619 -5.66 1.21 -5.37
CA ARG A 619 -5.30 0.50 -4.14
C ARG A 619 -6.15 -0.76 -3.96
N HIS A 620 -7.47 -0.65 -4.15
CA HIS A 620 -8.38 -1.79 -4.02
C HIS A 620 -8.11 -2.85 -5.10
N GLY A 621 -7.87 -2.43 -6.35
CA GLY A 621 -7.55 -3.35 -7.44
C GLY A 621 -6.25 -4.13 -7.23
N LEU A 622 -5.29 -3.55 -6.51
CA LEU A 622 -4.06 -4.24 -6.10
C LEU A 622 -4.23 -5.12 -4.83
N GLY A 623 -5.33 -4.99 -4.10
CA GLY A 623 -5.52 -5.69 -2.82
C GLY A 623 -4.53 -5.26 -1.73
N LEU A 624 -4.06 -4.01 -1.77
CA LEU A 624 -3.16 -3.46 -0.74
C LEU A 624 -3.94 -3.21 0.55
N ALA A 625 -3.44 -3.68 1.69
CA ALA A 625 -4.13 -3.50 2.95
C ALA A 625 -3.99 -2.05 3.41
N PHE A 626 -5.10 -1.41 3.80
CA PHE A 626 -5.08 -0.04 4.31
C PHE A 626 -5.09 -0.03 5.85
N LEU A 627 -3.90 -0.31 6.40
CA LEU A 627 -3.61 -0.48 7.82
C LEU A 627 -3.86 0.82 8.60
N GLY A 628 -4.28 0.70 9.85
CA GLY A 628 -4.63 1.83 10.72
C GLY A 628 -6.13 1.93 11.01
N GLU A 629 -6.54 3.04 11.61
CA GLU A 629 -7.88 3.20 12.17
C GLU A 629 -8.58 4.49 11.69
N THR A 630 -9.90 4.45 11.74
CA THR A 630 -10.74 5.64 11.60
C THR A 630 -11.27 5.96 12.98
N LEU A 631 -10.93 7.14 13.50
CA LEU A 631 -11.38 7.52 14.85
C LEU A 631 -12.86 7.91 14.79
N HIS A 632 -13.65 7.31 15.68
CA HIS A 632 -15.11 7.44 15.72
C HIS A 632 -15.61 8.67 16.51
N GLU A 633 -14.76 9.69 16.67
CA GLU A 633 -15.16 10.95 17.31
C GLU A 633 -16.20 11.70 16.44
N LYS A 634 -16.94 12.64 17.05
CA LYS A 634 -17.89 13.49 16.29
C LYS A 634 -17.13 14.16 15.13
N PRO A 635 -17.63 14.08 13.90
CA PRO A 635 -16.96 14.70 12.76
C PRO A 635 -16.89 16.22 12.96
N MET A 636 -15.80 16.83 12.50
CA MET A 636 -15.72 18.29 12.38
C MET A 636 -16.18 18.70 10.99
N MET A 637 -16.81 19.86 10.89
CA MET A 637 -17.11 20.47 9.61
C MET A 637 -15.91 21.31 9.14
N LEU A 638 -15.53 21.12 7.89
CA LEU A 638 -14.55 21.93 7.17
C LEU A 638 -15.22 22.56 5.94
N GLY A 639 -15.06 23.86 5.76
CA GLY A 639 -15.61 24.57 4.62
C GLY A 639 -14.91 25.90 4.35
N ASP A 640 -15.27 26.55 3.25
CA ASP A 640 -14.78 27.88 2.90
C ASP A 640 -15.94 28.85 2.84
N ILE A 641 -15.86 29.93 3.63
CA ILE A 641 -16.92 30.92 3.79
C ILE A 641 -16.35 32.32 3.65
N GLU A 642 -17.11 33.21 3.03
CA GLU A 642 -16.79 34.62 2.99
C GLU A 642 -17.11 35.27 4.36
N VAL A 643 -16.16 36.03 4.90
CA VAL A 643 -16.27 36.64 6.22
C VAL A 643 -15.65 38.03 6.24
N LYS A 644 -16.36 39.00 6.85
CA LYS A 644 -15.88 40.36 7.12
C LYS A 644 -16.08 40.71 8.60
N GLY A 645 -15.34 41.69 9.09
CA GLY A 645 -15.35 42.07 10.52
C GLY A 645 -14.38 41.25 11.38
N LEU A 646 -13.57 40.39 10.77
CA LEU A 646 -12.41 39.75 11.38
C LEU A 646 -11.11 40.33 10.80
N ASP A 647 -10.06 40.37 11.61
CA ASP A 647 -8.75 40.91 11.24
C ASP A 647 -7.98 39.92 10.36
N ASP A 648 -7.80 40.28 9.09
CA ASP A 648 -7.16 39.41 8.10
C ASP A 648 -5.68 39.09 8.39
N SER A 649 -5.07 39.69 9.41
CA SER A 649 -3.70 39.36 9.82
C SER A 649 -3.63 38.08 10.68
N TYR A 650 -4.77 37.55 11.12
CA TYR A 650 -4.84 36.42 12.07
C TYR A 650 -5.75 35.30 11.58
N TRP A 651 -5.48 34.11 12.07
CA TRP A 651 -6.49 33.05 12.16
C TRP A 651 -7.23 33.18 13.49
N HIS A 652 -8.54 33.03 13.49
CA HIS A 652 -9.38 33.32 14.65
C HIS A 652 -9.94 32.03 15.25
N MET A 653 -9.54 31.71 16.47
CA MET A 653 -10.06 30.57 17.23
C MET A 653 -11.04 31.05 18.30
N PHE A 654 -12.28 30.62 18.17
CA PHE A 654 -13.34 30.76 19.16
C PHE A 654 -13.57 29.38 19.77
N ASP A 655 -13.25 29.20 21.04
CA ASP A 655 -13.34 27.92 21.74
C ASP A 655 -14.04 28.14 23.08
N SER A 656 -15.10 27.37 23.36
CA SER A 656 -15.89 27.50 24.59
C SER A 656 -15.09 27.29 25.87
N ASN A 657 -13.94 26.62 25.81
CA ASN A 657 -13.05 26.40 26.94
C ASN A 657 -12.15 27.60 27.27
N MET A 658 -12.08 28.61 26.39
CA MET A 658 -11.30 29.84 26.61
C MET A 658 -12.10 30.86 27.42
N GLY A 659 -11.66 31.22 28.63
CA GLY A 659 -12.30 32.31 29.42
C GLY A 659 -12.61 32.00 30.88
N GLY A 660 -12.34 30.79 31.36
CA GLY A 660 -12.31 30.47 32.80
C GLY A 660 -13.65 30.49 33.52
N ALA A 661 -14.79 30.71 32.85
CA ALA A 661 -16.08 30.45 33.45
C ALA A 661 -16.15 28.96 33.80
N ALA A 662 -16.18 28.67 35.10
CA ALA A 662 -16.41 27.36 35.68
C ALA A 662 -17.86 26.90 35.43
N ASN A 663 -18.34 26.98 34.20
CA ASN A 663 -19.52 26.26 33.77
C ASN A 663 -19.06 24.84 33.47
N GLY A 664 -18.67 24.10 34.52
CA GLY A 664 -18.14 22.73 34.47
C GLY A 664 -19.13 21.67 33.95
N GLU A 665 -20.06 22.07 33.07
CA GLU A 665 -21.21 21.29 32.61
C GLU A 665 -21.58 21.53 31.13
N THR A 666 -20.97 22.49 30.42
CA THR A 666 -21.29 22.70 28.98
C THR A 666 -20.33 21.94 28.07
N ALA A 667 -20.89 21.06 27.23
CA ALA A 667 -20.15 20.28 26.24
C ALA A 667 -19.35 21.20 25.28
N HIS A 668 -18.10 20.82 24.97
CA HIS A 668 -17.15 21.61 24.18
C HIS A 668 -17.69 21.99 22.80
N THR A 669 -17.44 23.21 22.36
CA THR A 669 -17.74 23.68 21.00
C THR A 669 -16.73 24.73 20.54
N TYR A 670 -16.41 24.73 19.26
CA TYR A 670 -15.41 25.65 18.69
C TYR A 670 -15.71 26.05 17.25
N CYS A 671 -15.13 27.17 16.84
CA CYS A 671 -15.03 27.66 15.47
C CYS A 671 -13.63 28.27 15.24
N LEU A 672 -12.92 27.77 14.22
CA LEU A 672 -11.66 28.33 13.74
C LEU A 672 -11.86 28.90 12.34
N PHE A 673 -11.63 30.20 12.16
CA PHE A 673 -11.59 30.86 10.86
C PHE A 673 -10.15 31.10 10.45
N ARG A 674 -9.67 30.34 9.46
CA ARG A 674 -8.36 30.53 8.84
C ARG A 674 -8.50 31.45 7.64
N THR A 675 -8.26 32.73 7.86
CA THR A 675 -8.21 33.71 6.77
C THR A 675 -7.16 33.30 5.72
N SER A 676 -7.53 33.41 4.46
CA SER A 676 -6.73 32.89 3.33
C SER A 676 -5.91 33.99 2.65
N GLU A 677 -5.25 33.65 1.54
CA GLU A 677 -4.64 34.60 0.61
C GLU A 677 -5.65 35.40 -0.22
N VAL A 678 -6.93 35.02 -0.18
CA VAL A 678 -8.03 35.75 -0.82
C VAL A 678 -8.70 36.61 0.26
N PRO A 679 -8.62 37.95 0.15
CA PRO A 679 -9.22 38.84 1.14
C PRO A 679 -10.71 38.55 1.34
N GLY A 680 -11.13 38.42 2.59
CA GLY A 680 -12.51 38.13 2.96
C GLY A 680 -12.95 36.68 2.77
N LEU A 681 -12.07 35.75 2.36
CA LEU A 681 -12.35 34.32 2.35
C LEU A 681 -11.60 33.63 3.49
N ALA A 682 -12.31 32.80 4.26
CA ALA A 682 -11.72 32.00 5.33
C ALA A 682 -12.14 30.54 5.23
N THR A 683 -11.18 29.64 5.48
CA THR A 683 -11.50 28.24 5.75
C THR A 683 -11.97 28.11 7.18
N VAL A 684 -13.23 27.72 7.36
CA VAL A 684 -13.86 27.47 8.66
C VAL A 684 -13.68 26.01 9.06
N MET A 685 -13.25 25.78 10.30
CA MET A 685 -13.37 24.50 10.98
C MET A 685 -14.27 24.67 12.19
N ALA A 686 -15.36 23.91 12.27
CA ALA A 686 -16.28 23.97 13.39
C ALA A 686 -16.62 22.57 13.88
N GLY A 687 -16.81 22.43 15.19
CA GLY A 687 -17.06 21.13 15.79
C GLY A 687 -17.22 21.21 17.30
N GLY A 688 -17.21 20.04 17.94
CA GLY A 688 -17.44 19.87 19.37
C GLY A 688 -18.64 18.96 19.69
N GLU A 689 -18.80 18.64 20.97
CA GLU A 689 -19.83 17.76 21.47
C GLU A 689 -21.24 18.33 21.26
N ASN A 690 -21.40 19.65 21.41
CA ASN A 690 -22.65 20.37 21.17
C ASN A 690 -22.70 21.10 19.83
N ALA A 691 -21.85 20.71 18.88
CA ALA A 691 -21.86 21.31 17.56
C ALA A 691 -23.19 21.08 16.84
N SER A 692 -23.66 22.11 16.12
CA SER A 692 -24.87 22.03 15.31
C SER A 692 -24.71 21.00 14.18
N ASP A 693 -25.71 20.15 13.97
CA ASP A 693 -25.74 19.23 12.82
C ASP A 693 -25.93 19.97 11.49
N ARG A 694 -26.21 21.29 11.53
CA ARG A 694 -26.38 22.16 10.35
C ARG A 694 -25.12 22.92 9.97
N LEU A 695 -23.97 22.61 10.56
CA LEU A 695 -22.69 23.29 10.28
C LEU A 695 -22.25 23.21 8.81
N ASP A 696 -22.81 22.30 8.02
CA ASP A 696 -22.63 22.22 6.57
C ASP A 696 -23.45 23.25 5.78
N THR A 697 -24.21 24.11 6.46
CA THR A 697 -24.97 25.21 5.87
C THR A 697 -24.47 26.55 6.38
N ARG A 698 -24.59 27.59 5.55
CA ARG A 698 -24.22 28.96 5.91
C ARG A 698 -24.90 29.40 7.20
N ASP A 699 -26.22 29.25 7.28
CA ASP A 699 -26.99 29.70 8.43
C ASP A 699 -26.66 28.90 9.69
N GLY A 700 -26.35 27.61 9.57
CA GLY A 700 -25.91 26.79 10.71
C GLY A 700 -24.55 27.21 11.24
N ILE A 701 -23.61 27.64 10.38
CA ILE A 701 -22.33 28.23 10.82
C ILE A 701 -22.55 29.55 11.55
N ILE A 702 -23.43 30.41 11.04
CA ILE A 702 -23.76 31.70 11.65
C ILE A 702 -24.41 31.49 13.02
N GLU A 703 -25.40 30.60 13.10
CA GLU A 703 -26.09 30.26 14.35
C GLU A 703 -25.09 29.70 15.38
N HIS A 704 -24.22 28.77 14.97
CA HIS A 704 -23.21 28.19 15.83
C HIS A 704 -22.20 29.25 16.32
N PHE A 705 -21.72 30.12 15.43
CA PHE A 705 -20.85 31.23 15.79
C PHE A 705 -21.53 32.21 16.75
N LEU A 706 -22.79 32.60 16.49
CA LEU A 706 -23.56 33.50 17.34
C LEU A 706 -23.81 32.90 18.73
N ASN A 707 -24.18 31.63 18.80
CA ASN A 707 -24.41 30.93 20.06
C ASN A 707 -23.12 30.81 20.89
N LEU A 708 -21.99 30.56 20.22
CA LEU A 708 -20.69 30.47 20.87
C LEU A 708 -20.17 31.83 21.37
N THR A 709 -20.31 32.88 20.55
CA THR A 709 -19.61 34.15 20.78
C THR A 709 -20.51 35.29 21.25
N GLY A 710 -21.80 35.26 20.95
CA GLY A 710 -22.72 36.39 21.12
C GLY A 710 -22.48 37.56 20.16
N ARG A 711 -21.51 37.44 19.24
CA ARG A 711 -21.11 38.51 18.31
C ARG A 711 -22.06 38.63 17.12
N LYS A 712 -22.40 39.87 16.78
CA LYS A 712 -23.25 40.25 15.63
C LYS A 712 -22.56 41.22 14.67
N ASP A 713 -21.32 41.58 14.97
CA ASP A 713 -20.49 42.50 14.18
C ASP A 713 -19.73 41.83 13.04
N VAL A 714 -19.71 40.49 13.01
CA VAL A 714 -19.10 39.70 11.94
C VAL A 714 -20.13 39.43 10.84
N GLU A 715 -19.81 39.81 9.62
CA GLU A 715 -20.65 39.59 8.44
C GLU A 715 -20.21 38.32 7.71
N PHE A 716 -21.15 37.44 7.43
CA PHE A 716 -20.91 36.20 6.68
C PHE A 716 -21.51 36.31 5.28
N GLY A 717 -20.71 36.04 4.25
CA GLY A 717 -21.11 36.00 2.84
C GLY A 717 -21.44 34.58 2.39
N GLU A 718 -21.08 34.22 1.16
CA GLU A 718 -21.34 32.89 0.58
C GLU A 718 -20.54 31.78 1.27
N LEU A 719 -21.16 30.62 1.49
CA LEU A 719 -20.48 29.37 1.86
C LEU A 719 -20.18 28.60 0.56
N LYS A 720 -18.92 28.60 0.13
CA LYS A 720 -18.49 28.04 -1.17
C LYS A 720 -18.45 26.52 -1.17
N CYS A 721 -18.08 25.94 -0.04
CA CYS A 721 -18.11 24.50 0.17
C CYS A 721 -18.20 24.17 1.65
N ALA A 722 -18.77 23.01 1.97
CA ALA A 722 -18.68 22.41 3.28
C ALA A 722 -18.62 20.89 3.16
N SER A 723 -17.87 20.26 4.07
CA SER A 723 -17.80 18.81 4.16
C SER A 723 -17.53 18.38 5.59
N TRP A 724 -18.19 17.30 5.99
CA TRP A 724 -17.91 16.63 7.25
C TRP A 724 -16.66 15.79 7.11
N TRP A 725 -15.73 15.99 8.05
CA TRP A 725 -14.44 15.31 8.04
C TRP A 725 -14.25 14.51 9.33
N ARG A 726 -13.66 13.33 9.19
CA ARG A 726 -13.27 12.44 10.30
C ARG A 726 -11.79 12.08 10.19
N PRO A 727 -11.09 11.97 11.33
CA PRO A 727 -9.72 11.46 11.35
C PRO A 727 -9.64 10.04 10.82
N ASN A 728 -8.89 9.90 9.74
CA ASN A 728 -8.53 8.63 9.17
C ASN A 728 -7.01 8.53 9.14
N ILE A 729 -6.44 7.67 9.98
CA ILE A 729 -5.00 7.51 10.14
C ILE A 729 -4.67 6.15 9.56
N ARG A 730 -4.25 6.14 8.30
CA ARG A 730 -4.04 4.89 7.57
C ARG A 730 -2.86 4.95 6.64
N MET A 731 -2.27 3.79 6.36
CA MET A 731 -1.28 3.60 5.31
C MET A 731 -1.40 2.23 4.66
N VAL A 732 -0.92 2.11 3.43
CA VAL A 732 -0.78 0.83 2.73
C VAL A 732 0.37 0.00 3.28
N ASP A 733 0.32 -1.31 3.07
CA ASP A 733 1.40 -2.24 3.42
C ASP A 733 2.47 -2.40 2.32
N SER A 734 2.18 -1.93 1.10
CA SER A 734 3.12 -1.69 -0.01
C SER A 734 2.63 -0.53 -0.86
N LEU A 735 3.53 0.23 -1.49
CA LEU A 735 3.17 1.35 -2.37
C LEU A 735 2.96 0.96 -3.83
N GLY A 736 3.11 -0.33 -4.16
CA GLY A 736 2.85 -0.84 -5.50
C GLY A 736 3.22 -2.31 -5.65
N GLU A 737 2.79 -2.89 -6.76
CA GLU A 737 3.11 -4.25 -7.17
C GLU A 737 3.18 -4.31 -8.70
N GLY A 738 4.29 -4.85 -9.22
CA GLY A 738 4.54 -4.93 -10.66
C GLY A 738 4.69 -3.54 -11.30
N ARG A 739 3.73 -3.18 -12.15
CA ARG A 739 3.66 -1.94 -12.93
C ARG A 739 2.62 -0.95 -12.39
N VAL A 740 1.98 -1.28 -11.27
CA VAL A 740 0.92 -0.46 -10.69
C VAL A 740 1.33 0.02 -9.30
N PHE A 741 1.19 1.33 -9.08
CA PHE A 741 1.63 2.02 -7.87
C PHE A 741 0.54 2.91 -7.32
N VAL A 742 0.62 3.27 -6.04
CA VAL A 742 -0.26 4.23 -5.38
C VAL A 742 0.56 5.30 -4.67
N ALA A 743 0.08 6.54 -4.70
CA ALA A 743 0.76 7.68 -4.09
C ALA A 743 -0.24 8.62 -3.39
N GLY A 744 0.24 9.30 -2.35
CA GLY A 744 -0.54 10.24 -1.55
C GLY A 744 -1.71 9.60 -0.80
N ASP A 745 -2.87 10.27 -0.76
CA ASP A 745 -4.07 9.76 -0.05
C ASP A 745 -4.54 8.36 -0.49
N ALA A 746 -4.17 7.91 -1.70
CA ALA A 746 -4.38 6.53 -2.14
C ALA A 746 -3.56 5.53 -1.32
N ALA A 747 -2.39 5.96 -0.86
CA ALA A 747 -1.43 5.20 -0.07
C ALA A 747 -1.51 5.49 1.44
N HIS A 748 -1.75 6.73 1.88
CA HIS A 748 -1.76 7.09 3.30
C HIS A 748 -2.63 8.31 3.59
N THR A 749 -3.37 8.28 4.70
CA THR A 749 -4.20 9.40 5.16
C THR A 749 -3.77 9.81 6.55
N HIS A 750 -3.60 11.11 6.76
CA HIS A 750 -3.13 11.69 8.03
C HIS A 750 -4.27 12.41 8.75
N SER A 751 -4.07 12.68 10.04
CA SER A 751 -4.82 13.74 10.71
C SER A 751 -4.44 15.13 10.13
N PRO A 752 -5.35 16.11 10.13
CA PRO A 752 -5.15 17.43 9.55
C PRO A 752 -4.29 18.31 10.46
N THR A 753 -4.10 17.92 11.71
CA THR A 753 -3.42 18.72 12.75
C THR A 753 -1.98 19.05 12.38
N GLY A 754 -1.29 18.18 11.62
CA GLY A 754 0.08 18.41 11.14
C GLY A 754 0.20 19.03 9.74
N ALA A 755 -0.90 19.23 9.01
CA ALA A 755 -0.91 19.70 7.62
C ALA A 755 -0.01 18.87 6.66
N GLN A 756 0.07 17.55 6.85
CA GLN A 756 1.05 16.71 6.15
C GLN A 756 0.51 16.00 4.90
N GLY A 757 -0.80 15.78 4.79
CA GLY A 757 -1.39 14.97 3.71
C GLY A 757 -0.84 15.33 2.33
N MET A 758 -1.05 16.57 1.89
CA MET A 758 -0.55 17.07 0.61
C MET A 758 0.98 17.08 0.51
N ASN A 759 1.69 17.51 1.55
CA ASN A 759 3.16 17.66 1.55
C ASN A 759 3.90 16.33 1.39
N SER A 760 3.50 15.32 2.17
CA SER A 760 4.03 13.96 2.05
C SER A 760 3.68 13.35 0.69
N SER A 761 2.45 13.58 0.22
CA SER A 761 1.97 13.02 -1.05
C SER A 761 2.75 13.52 -2.27
N ILE A 762 3.04 14.83 -2.35
CA ILE A 762 3.81 15.40 -3.46
C ILE A 762 5.21 14.77 -3.55
N GLN A 763 5.84 14.52 -2.41
CA GLN A 763 7.16 13.89 -2.35
C GLN A 763 7.14 12.41 -2.77
N ASP A 764 6.03 11.70 -2.57
CA ASP A 764 5.91 10.31 -3.03
C ASP A 764 6.02 10.25 -4.56
N GLY A 765 5.34 11.15 -5.28
CA GLY A 765 5.35 11.18 -6.74
C GLY A 765 6.76 11.37 -7.33
N LEU A 766 7.57 12.25 -6.75
CA LEU A 766 8.93 12.48 -7.24
C LEU A 766 9.85 11.26 -7.15
N SER A 767 9.63 10.39 -6.17
CA SER A 767 10.42 9.16 -6.02
C SER A 767 10.05 8.06 -7.02
N LEU A 768 9.00 8.26 -7.83
CA LEU A 768 8.44 7.29 -8.77
C LEU A 768 8.66 7.71 -10.24
N VAL A 769 9.88 8.13 -10.59
CA VAL A 769 10.24 8.48 -11.97
C VAL A 769 11.11 7.38 -12.57
N HIS A 770 10.57 6.68 -13.58
CA HIS A 770 11.29 5.64 -14.31
C HIS A 770 11.41 5.98 -15.79
N LYS A 771 12.65 6.14 -16.27
CA LYS A 771 12.94 6.49 -17.67
C LYS A 771 13.30 5.29 -18.55
N LYS A 772 13.01 4.06 -18.10
CA LYS A 772 13.41 2.80 -18.77
C LYS A 772 14.92 2.60 -18.92
N LEU A 773 15.73 3.36 -18.18
CA LEU A 773 17.19 3.25 -18.20
C LEU A 773 17.72 2.26 -17.16
N ALA A 774 16.86 1.82 -16.24
CA ALA A 774 17.20 0.91 -15.13
C ALA A 774 16.26 -0.30 -15.16
N PRO A 775 16.61 -1.42 -14.50
CA PRO A 775 15.71 -2.55 -14.35
C PRO A 775 14.47 -2.16 -13.54
N LEU A 776 13.33 -2.80 -13.83
CA LEU A 776 12.08 -2.60 -13.08
C LEU A 776 12.23 -2.87 -11.58
N SER A 777 13.18 -3.72 -11.18
CA SER A 777 13.49 -3.96 -9.77
C SER A 777 13.89 -2.70 -9.00
N LEU A 778 14.38 -1.65 -9.68
CA LEU A 778 14.64 -0.36 -9.06
C LEU A 778 13.37 0.23 -8.44
N LEU A 779 12.20 0.04 -9.07
CA LEU A 779 10.92 0.54 -8.55
C LEU A 779 10.53 -0.05 -7.19
N SER A 780 11.14 -1.18 -6.79
CA SER A 780 10.98 -1.70 -5.43
C SER A 780 11.57 -0.77 -4.35
N THR A 781 12.48 0.15 -4.71
CA THR A 781 12.99 1.15 -3.77
C THR A 781 11.88 2.06 -3.29
N TYR A 782 10.89 2.38 -4.13
CA TYR A 782 9.78 3.26 -3.80
C TYR A 782 9.11 2.86 -2.49
N THR A 783 8.67 1.61 -2.38
CA THR A 783 8.10 1.06 -1.13
C THR A 783 9.12 1.11 0.02
N SER A 784 10.35 0.62 -0.19
CA SER A 784 11.34 0.53 0.90
C SER A 784 11.87 1.88 1.39
N GLU A 785 11.78 2.94 0.58
CA GLU A 785 12.24 4.28 0.89
C GLU A 785 11.11 5.13 1.49
N ARG A 786 9.92 5.13 0.87
CA ARG A 786 8.82 6.02 1.27
C ARG A 786 7.97 5.48 2.39
N LEU A 787 7.77 4.16 2.48
CA LEU A 787 6.89 3.60 3.50
C LEU A 787 7.37 3.89 4.94
N PRO A 788 8.67 3.79 5.28
CA PRO A 788 9.18 4.19 6.59
C PRO A 788 8.98 5.68 6.90
N VAL A 789 9.14 6.55 5.89
CA VAL A 789 8.92 8.01 6.02
C VAL A 789 7.44 8.30 6.31
N ILE A 790 6.53 7.65 5.57
CA ILE A 790 5.08 7.76 5.77
C ILE A 790 4.69 7.30 7.17
N ALA A 791 5.17 6.13 7.60
CA ALA A 791 4.87 5.57 8.91
C ALA A 791 5.34 6.50 10.05
N ALA A 792 6.57 7.00 9.98
CA ALA A 792 7.10 7.94 10.97
C ALA A 792 6.29 9.25 11.02
N MET A 793 5.88 9.78 9.87
CA MET A 793 5.06 10.99 9.82
C MET A 793 3.65 10.76 10.36
N LEU A 794 3.03 9.60 10.09
CA LEU A 794 1.74 9.23 10.67
C LEU A 794 1.81 9.17 12.19
N GLN A 795 2.89 8.61 12.75
CA GLN A 795 3.09 8.61 14.20
C GLN A 795 3.13 10.04 14.77
N LYS A 796 3.88 10.96 14.13
CA LYS A 796 3.97 12.36 14.57
C LYS A 796 2.65 13.11 14.46
N THR A 797 1.91 12.94 13.38
CA THR A 797 0.60 13.59 13.21
C THR A 797 -0.45 13.01 14.16
N THR A 798 -0.34 11.73 14.51
CA THR A 798 -1.19 11.06 15.52
C THR A 798 -0.87 11.56 16.93
N GLU A 799 0.41 11.68 17.31
CA GLU A 799 0.81 12.28 18.58
C GLU A 799 0.22 13.69 18.76
N LEU A 800 0.30 14.52 17.71
CA LEU A 800 -0.26 15.86 17.71
C LEU A 800 -1.79 15.88 17.75
N TYR A 801 -2.44 14.95 17.05
CA TYR A 801 -3.88 14.76 17.13
C TYR A 801 -4.34 14.40 18.55
N ASN A 802 -3.63 13.49 19.21
CA ASN A 802 -3.95 13.07 20.58
C ASN A 802 -3.81 14.23 21.58
N LYS A 803 -2.79 15.08 21.40
CA LYS A 803 -2.64 16.33 22.18
C LYS A 803 -3.81 17.28 21.96
N THR A 804 -4.21 17.48 20.71
CA THR A 804 -5.37 18.33 20.34
C THR A 804 -6.65 17.81 20.98
N SER A 805 -6.91 16.51 20.86
CA SER A 805 -8.10 15.85 21.41
C SER A 805 -8.13 15.91 22.94
N LYS A 806 -6.96 15.76 23.59
CA LYS A 806 -6.82 15.91 25.04
C LYS A 806 -7.12 17.35 25.48
N ALA A 807 -6.65 18.35 24.74
CA ALA A 807 -6.91 19.76 25.03
C ALA A 807 -8.41 20.08 24.92
N PHE A 808 -9.08 19.65 23.86
CA PHE A 808 -10.52 19.86 23.69
C PHE A 808 -11.39 19.20 24.78
N LYS A 809 -10.93 18.09 25.36
CA LYS A 809 -11.58 17.42 26.50
C LYS A 809 -11.23 18.03 27.87
N ALA A 810 -10.33 19.02 27.92
CA ALA A 810 -9.90 19.67 29.15
C ALA A 810 -10.67 20.98 29.39
N HIS A 811 -10.74 21.42 30.66
CA HIS A 811 -11.42 22.67 31.05
C HIS A 811 -10.56 23.49 32.03
N GLY A 812 -10.83 24.80 32.10
CA GLY A 812 -10.19 25.71 33.05
C GLY A 812 -8.66 25.68 32.97
N ALA A 813 -7.99 25.56 34.12
CA ALA A 813 -6.53 25.51 34.19
C ALA A 813 -5.90 24.33 33.41
N ALA A 814 -6.61 23.20 33.30
CA ALA A 814 -6.13 22.05 32.55
C ALA A 814 -6.16 22.31 31.03
N TYR A 815 -7.16 23.05 30.54
CA TYR A 815 -7.19 23.51 29.15
C TYR A 815 -6.04 24.47 28.87
N ALA A 816 -5.82 25.47 29.74
CA ALA A 816 -4.75 26.45 29.56
C ALA A 816 -3.35 25.81 29.49
N ALA A 817 -3.11 24.75 30.27
CA ALA A 817 -1.87 23.98 30.20
C ALA A 817 -1.78 23.13 28.92
N ALA A 818 -2.88 22.47 28.52
CA ALA A 818 -2.91 21.59 27.35
C ALA A 818 -2.94 22.33 26.00
N SER A 819 -3.47 23.56 25.98
CA SER A 819 -3.62 24.36 24.76
C SER A 819 -2.28 24.72 24.14
N ASP A 820 -1.23 24.91 24.95
CA ASP A 820 0.09 25.28 24.45
C ASP A 820 0.73 24.13 23.65
N GLU A 821 0.62 22.91 24.18
CA GLU A 821 1.11 21.71 23.50
C GLU A 821 0.30 21.34 22.25
N MET A 822 -0.97 21.74 22.17
CA MET A 822 -1.84 21.50 21.00
C MET A 822 -1.37 22.29 19.78
N TRP A 823 -0.86 23.50 19.98
CA TRP A 823 -0.47 24.40 18.89
C TRP A 823 1.00 24.28 18.50
N GLU A 824 1.83 23.69 19.35
CA GLU A 824 3.25 23.47 19.06
C GLU A 824 3.43 22.58 17.82
N ARG A 825 4.22 23.05 16.85
CA ARG A 825 4.65 22.28 15.68
C ARG A 825 6.15 22.04 15.77
N LYS A 826 6.55 20.77 15.75
CA LYS A 826 7.96 20.36 15.81
C LYS A 826 8.60 20.34 14.44
N SER A 827 9.92 20.52 14.40
CA SER A 827 10.73 20.63 13.18
C SER A 827 10.58 19.47 12.20
N GLU A 828 10.25 18.27 12.68
CA GLU A 828 10.06 17.07 11.86
C GLU A 828 8.92 17.26 10.83
N LEU A 829 7.91 18.07 11.16
CA LEU A 829 6.80 18.40 10.25
C LEU A 829 7.25 19.22 9.03
N GLN A 830 8.43 19.86 9.11
CA GLN A 830 9.02 20.59 7.98
C GLN A 830 9.62 19.65 6.94
N GLN A 831 9.81 18.37 7.30
CA GLN A 831 10.32 17.29 6.46
C GLN A 831 11.74 17.51 5.89
N LEU A 832 12.49 18.45 6.46
CA LEU A 832 13.88 18.71 6.07
C LEU A 832 14.85 17.60 6.51
N GLY A 833 14.45 16.76 7.47
CA GLY A 833 15.22 15.62 7.97
C GLY A 833 14.93 14.28 7.30
N VAL A 834 14.09 14.21 6.26
CA VAL A 834 13.80 12.96 5.53
C VAL A 834 15.10 12.35 5.02
N ASN A 835 15.27 11.04 5.21
CA ASN A 835 16.43 10.32 4.69
C ASN A 835 16.07 8.90 4.19
N TYR A 836 16.90 8.41 3.27
CA TYR A 836 16.79 7.10 2.64
C TYR A 836 18.01 6.20 2.94
N ARG A 837 18.67 6.39 4.08
CA ARG A 837 19.93 5.69 4.44
C ARG A 837 19.81 4.17 4.46
N GLY A 838 18.60 3.65 4.70
CA GLY A 838 18.30 2.21 4.66
C GLY A 838 18.15 1.63 3.24
N SER A 839 18.15 2.47 2.20
CA SER A 839 17.98 2.04 0.82
C SER A 839 19.22 1.35 0.29
N HIS A 840 19.02 0.24 -0.42
CA HIS A 840 20.12 -0.54 -0.99
C HIS A 840 20.84 0.12 -2.18
N ILE A 841 20.22 1.14 -2.79
CA ILE A 841 20.83 1.91 -3.89
C ILE A 841 21.70 3.07 -3.38
N VAL A 842 21.57 3.43 -2.09
CA VAL A 842 22.40 4.45 -1.47
C VAL A 842 23.80 3.92 -1.22
N LEU A 843 24.82 4.72 -1.52
CA LEU A 843 26.24 4.38 -1.35
C LEU A 843 26.96 5.45 -0.53
N ASP A 844 27.28 5.13 0.72
CA ASP A 844 28.06 6.01 1.60
C ASP A 844 29.44 5.38 1.87
N GLU A 845 30.47 5.82 1.16
CA GLU A 845 31.85 5.32 1.36
C GLU A 845 32.56 6.08 2.48
N ARG A 846 32.10 7.29 2.80
CA ARG A 846 32.55 8.04 3.97
C ARG A 846 32.14 7.32 5.27
N ASN A 847 30.96 6.69 5.27
CA ASN A 847 30.42 5.94 6.40
C ASN A 847 29.84 4.59 5.93
N PRO A 848 30.70 3.57 5.71
CA PRO A 848 30.29 2.30 5.11
C PRO A 848 29.39 1.43 6.00
N ALA A 849 29.35 1.70 7.31
CA ALA A 849 28.41 1.05 8.22
C ALA A 849 26.98 1.51 7.89
N ARG A 850 26.12 0.55 7.50
CA ARG A 850 24.69 0.82 7.34
C ARG A 850 24.09 1.15 8.68
N ASP A 851 23.42 2.29 8.77
CA ASP A 851 22.64 2.64 9.95
C ASP A 851 21.59 1.54 10.17
N ALA A 852 21.54 0.98 11.39
CA ALA A 852 20.41 0.16 11.82
C ALA A 852 19.19 1.07 11.94
N ILE A 853 18.52 1.34 10.81
CA ILE A 853 17.55 2.44 10.56
C ILE A 853 16.95 3.04 11.85
N PRO A 854 17.61 4.03 12.47
CA PRO A 854 17.16 4.53 13.78
C PRO A 854 15.99 5.50 13.67
N SER A 855 15.67 6.03 12.47
CA SER A 855 14.50 6.86 12.18
C SER A 855 14.52 7.29 10.69
N ALA A 856 13.34 7.34 10.04
CA ALA A 856 13.18 7.89 8.68
C ALA A 856 13.33 9.43 8.62
N TYR A 857 13.43 10.07 9.79
CA TYR A 857 13.74 11.49 9.98
C TYR A 857 15.01 11.62 10.84
N GLY A 858 16.08 12.17 10.28
CA GLY A 858 17.32 12.42 11.00
C GLY A 858 17.12 13.47 12.10
N SER A 859 17.75 13.27 13.25
CA SER A 859 17.70 14.19 14.41
C SER A 859 18.57 15.44 14.25
N GLY A 860 19.28 15.59 13.12
CA GLY A 860 20.31 16.61 12.92
C GLY A 860 21.58 16.43 13.77
N ALA A 861 21.63 15.42 14.65
CA ALA A 861 22.71 15.21 15.62
C ALA A 861 23.90 14.35 15.08
N GLY A 862 24.13 14.36 13.77
CA GLY A 862 25.20 13.60 13.12
C GLY A 862 25.66 14.24 11.81
N GLY A 863 26.78 13.78 11.26
CA GLY A 863 27.29 14.27 9.98
C GLY A 863 26.32 14.04 8.81
N LEU A 864 26.52 14.77 7.70
CA LEU A 864 25.75 14.58 6.47
C LEU A 864 26.07 13.20 5.87
N ARG A 865 25.04 12.41 5.58
CA ARG A 865 25.15 11.02 5.09
C ARG A 865 24.53 10.86 3.72
N ALA A 866 24.97 9.84 2.97
CA ALA A 866 24.24 9.44 1.79
C ALA A 866 22.86 8.90 2.21
N GLY A 867 21.82 9.29 1.48
CA GLY A 867 20.41 9.09 1.80
C GLY A 867 19.75 10.34 2.34
N ASP A 868 20.50 11.30 2.89
CA ASP A 868 19.93 12.56 3.39
C ASP A 868 19.52 13.49 2.26
N ARG A 869 18.65 14.44 2.60
CA ARG A 869 18.36 15.59 1.76
C ARG A 869 19.62 16.41 1.47
N ALA A 870 19.88 16.78 0.22
CA ALA A 870 20.98 17.66 -0.16
C ALA A 870 20.73 19.10 0.36
N PRO A 871 21.62 19.67 1.21
CA PRO A 871 21.50 21.06 1.66
C PRO A 871 21.85 22.07 0.57
N SER A 872 21.33 23.30 0.66
CA SER A 872 21.79 24.41 -0.18
C SER A 872 23.11 24.99 0.34
N ALA A 873 23.75 25.81 -0.48
CA ALA A 873 24.85 26.69 -0.09
C ALA A 873 24.93 27.84 -1.13
N PRO A 874 25.45 29.03 -0.77
CA PRO A 874 25.65 30.11 -1.70
C PRO A 874 26.85 29.76 -2.59
N LEU A 875 26.68 29.93 -3.89
CA LEU A 875 27.68 29.62 -4.91
C LEU A 875 27.83 30.82 -5.83
N ARG A 876 28.96 30.90 -6.54
CA ARG A 876 29.19 31.93 -7.56
C ARG A 876 29.60 31.29 -8.88
N GLY A 877 28.89 31.62 -9.94
CA GLY A 877 29.18 31.20 -11.31
C GLY A 877 28.22 31.84 -12.30
N GLU A 878 28.38 31.53 -13.58
CA GLU A 878 27.48 32.05 -14.62
C GLU A 878 26.03 31.56 -14.38
N GLY A 879 25.14 32.49 -14.04
CA GLY A 879 23.72 32.19 -13.77
C GLY A 879 23.47 31.34 -12.52
N VAL A 880 24.42 31.29 -11.58
CA VAL A 880 24.33 30.48 -10.35
C VAL A 880 24.61 31.37 -9.13
N GLU A 881 23.67 31.37 -8.18
CA GLU A 881 23.79 32.07 -6.90
C GLU A 881 23.81 31.10 -5.71
N LYS A 882 23.27 29.89 -5.89
CA LYS A 882 23.19 28.86 -4.85
C LYS A 882 23.19 27.45 -5.45
N LEU A 883 23.50 26.47 -4.61
CA LEU A 883 23.57 25.06 -4.97
C LEU A 883 22.27 24.53 -5.59
N PHE A 884 21.12 25.02 -5.15
CA PHE A 884 19.84 24.61 -5.75
C PHE A 884 19.65 25.04 -7.21
N ASP A 885 20.43 26.00 -7.72
CA ASP A 885 20.36 26.42 -9.12
C ASP A 885 21.09 25.41 -10.04
N VAL A 886 21.91 24.52 -9.48
CA VAL A 886 22.67 23.50 -10.22
C VAL A 886 22.12 22.08 -10.03
N LEU A 887 21.11 21.90 -9.16
CA LEU A 887 20.37 20.64 -9.06
C LEU A 887 19.32 20.55 -10.18
N ASP A 888 19.00 19.32 -10.57
CA ASP A 888 18.14 19.03 -11.72
C ASP A 888 17.10 17.98 -11.32
N SER A 889 15.81 18.22 -11.62
CA SER A 889 14.71 17.29 -11.32
C SER A 889 14.60 16.11 -12.30
N VAL A 890 15.48 16.06 -13.28
CA VAL A 890 15.53 15.09 -14.38
C VAL A 890 16.78 14.23 -14.26
N ARG A 891 17.94 14.84 -13.99
CA ARG A 891 19.25 14.16 -13.97
C ARG A 891 19.82 14.10 -12.56
N HIS A 892 20.62 13.08 -12.28
CA HIS A 892 21.51 13.11 -11.13
C HIS A 892 22.55 14.21 -11.30
N THR A 893 22.89 14.92 -10.22
CA THR A 893 23.98 15.91 -10.23
C THR A 893 25.15 15.37 -9.40
N ALA A 894 26.26 15.07 -10.04
CA ALA A 894 27.53 14.78 -9.38
C ALA A 894 28.22 16.09 -8.99
N LEU A 895 28.11 16.46 -7.72
CA LEU A 895 28.77 17.61 -7.11
C LEU A 895 30.18 17.21 -6.70
N VAL A 896 31.20 17.70 -7.41
CA VAL A 896 32.61 17.37 -7.19
C VAL A 896 33.27 18.50 -6.41
N PHE A 897 33.49 18.29 -5.12
CA PHE A 897 34.20 19.26 -4.27
C PHE A 897 35.69 18.99 -4.37
N THR A 898 36.41 19.82 -5.12
CA THR A 898 37.86 19.66 -5.30
C THR A 898 38.53 20.94 -5.81
N ALA A 899 39.81 21.09 -5.44
CA ALA A 899 40.74 22.03 -6.07
C ALA A 899 41.71 21.33 -7.03
N ASP A 900 41.54 20.03 -7.28
CA ASP A 900 42.42 19.22 -8.14
C ASP A 900 41.73 18.94 -9.47
N GLU A 901 42.26 19.56 -10.54
CA GLU A 901 41.76 19.41 -11.90
C GLU A 901 41.76 17.94 -12.36
N THR A 902 42.74 17.15 -11.95
CA THR A 902 42.89 15.75 -12.37
C THR A 902 41.77 14.90 -11.76
N LYS A 903 41.48 15.11 -10.47
CA LYS A 903 40.37 14.45 -9.80
C LYS A 903 39.02 14.87 -10.36
N ALA A 904 38.85 16.16 -10.65
CA ALA A 904 37.65 16.66 -11.30
C ALA A 904 37.43 15.97 -12.66
N ARG A 905 38.46 15.94 -13.52
CA ARG A 905 38.40 15.29 -14.84
C ARG A 905 38.08 13.79 -14.75
N SER A 906 38.66 13.07 -13.80
CA SER A 906 38.38 11.65 -13.59
C SER A 906 36.89 11.38 -13.31
N VAL A 907 36.27 12.18 -12.44
CA VAL A 907 34.83 12.07 -12.16
C VAL A 907 33.98 12.48 -13.37
N VAL A 908 34.39 13.53 -14.08
CA VAL A 908 33.74 13.97 -15.33
C VAL A 908 33.73 12.87 -16.37
N ASP A 909 34.84 12.17 -16.57
CA ASP A 909 34.94 11.07 -17.53
C ASP A 909 34.08 9.88 -17.11
N ALA A 910 34.03 9.56 -15.81
CA ALA A 910 33.14 8.53 -15.27
C ALA A 910 31.65 8.85 -15.50
N VAL A 911 31.25 10.12 -15.35
CA VAL A 911 29.86 10.56 -15.62
C VAL A 911 29.58 10.63 -17.13
N LYS A 912 30.54 11.06 -17.96
CA LYS A 912 30.40 11.09 -19.43
C LYS A 912 30.24 9.71 -20.05
N ALA A 913 30.68 8.64 -19.36
CA ALA A 913 30.42 7.27 -19.78
C ALA A 913 28.94 6.87 -19.64
N LEU A 914 28.14 7.64 -18.88
CA LEU A 914 26.70 7.45 -18.75
C LEU A 914 25.94 8.17 -19.87
N PRO A 915 24.71 7.75 -20.21
CA PRO A 915 23.85 8.54 -21.08
C PRO A 915 23.62 9.95 -20.53
N GLU A 916 23.69 10.96 -21.39
CA GLU A 916 23.56 12.39 -21.01
C GLU A 916 22.25 12.71 -20.28
N SER A 917 21.21 11.91 -20.50
CA SER A 917 19.89 12.01 -19.84
C SER A 917 19.84 11.48 -18.40
N VAL A 918 20.93 10.88 -17.91
CA VAL A 918 21.03 10.25 -16.58
C VAL A 918 21.63 11.20 -15.55
N ALA A 919 22.77 11.80 -15.87
CA ALA A 919 23.59 12.51 -14.91
C ALA A 919 24.35 13.67 -15.56
N GLN A 920 24.69 14.66 -14.72
CA GLN A 920 25.56 15.78 -15.06
C GLN A 920 26.60 15.99 -13.96
N THR A 921 27.66 16.72 -14.28
CA THR A 921 28.73 17.04 -13.33
C THR A 921 28.79 18.55 -13.08
N VAL A 922 28.96 18.92 -11.83
CA VAL A 922 29.23 20.30 -11.40
C VAL A 922 30.41 20.28 -10.45
N VAL A 923 31.44 21.06 -10.75
CA VAL A 923 32.63 21.15 -9.90
C VAL A 923 32.47 22.35 -8.98
N ILE A 924 32.57 22.11 -7.67
CA ILE A 924 32.52 23.14 -6.64
C ILE A 924 33.97 23.39 -6.19
N ALA A 925 34.54 24.48 -6.67
CA ALA A 925 35.89 24.91 -6.32
C ALA A 925 35.90 25.66 -4.97
N PRO A 926 36.96 25.54 -4.15
CA PRO A 926 37.13 26.39 -2.99
C PRO A 926 37.18 27.88 -3.38
N GLN A 927 36.89 28.73 -2.41
CA GLN A 927 36.94 30.17 -2.58
C GLN A 927 38.31 30.63 -3.15
N GLY A 928 38.26 31.41 -4.23
CA GLY A 928 39.43 31.96 -4.93
C GLY A 928 40.21 30.97 -5.79
N GLN A 929 39.72 29.73 -5.96
CA GLN A 929 40.45 28.65 -6.65
C GLN A 929 39.69 28.09 -7.87
N ILE A 930 38.85 28.91 -8.51
CA ILE A 930 38.11 28.52 -9.73
C ILE A 930 39.11 28.12 -10.82
N GLN A 931 38.87 26.95 -11.41
CA GLN A 931 39.62 26.43 -12.56
C GLN A 931 38.70 26.31 -13.76
N ASP A 932 39.24 26.52 -14.96
CA ASP A 932 38.49 26.28 -16.20
C ASP A 932 38.61 24.80 -16.59
N ILE A 933 37.49 24.08 -16.55
CA ILE A 933 37.41 22.67 -16.92
C ILE A 933 36.49 22.55 -18.15
N PRO A 934 37.03 22.27 -19.34
CA PRO A 934 36.25 22.27 -20.57
C PRO A 934 35.02 21.35 -20.52
N GLY A 935 33.86 21.92 -20.86
CA GLY A 935 32.60 21.19 -20.98
C GLY A 935 31.93 20.82 -19.66
N VAL A 936 32.34 21.44 -18.55
CA VAL A 936 31.77 21.21 -17.21
C VAL A 936 31.52 22.55 -16.54
N ARG A 937 30.42 22.66 -15.80
CA ARG A 937 30.13 23.85 -15.01
C ARG A 937 31.00 23.86 -13.76
N VAL A 938 31.87 24.86 -13.64
CA VAL A 938 32.66 25.11 -12.42
C VAL A 938 32.07 26.31 -11.69
N VAL A 939 31.81 26.14 -10.40
CA VAL A 939 31.24 27.16 -9.52
C VAL A 939 32.10 27.30 -8.28
N GLU A 940 32.18 28.52 -7.75
CA GLU A 940 32.93 28.83 -6.54
C GLU A 940 32.06 28.67 -5.30
N ASP A 941 32.61 28.08 -4.25
CA ASP A 941 32.01 28.14 -2.92
C ASP A 941 32.21 29.54 -2.30
N VAL A 942 31.10 30.23 -2.03
CA VAL A 942 31.13 31.57 -1.44
C VAL A 942 31.33 31.44 0.07
N GLU A 943 32.40 32.09 0.59
CA GLU A 943 32.75 32.09 2.02
C GLU A 943 32.96 30.70 2.65
N GLY A 944 33.14 29.65 1.83
CA GLY A 944 33.35 28.28 2.31
C GLY A 944 32.09 27.60 2.87
N HIS A 945 30.88 28.12 2.58
CA HIS A 945 29.63 27.58 3.14
C HIS A 945 29.32 26.19 2.61
N ALA A 946 29.53 25.92 1.33
CA ALA A 946 29.27 24.61 0.73
C ALA A 946 30.21 23.55 1.30
N TYR A 947 31.51 23.82 1.37
CA TYR A 947 32.52 22.93 1.95
C TYR A 947 32.21 22.61 3.42
N ARG A 948 31.84 23.60 4.23
CA ARG A 948 31.44 23.38 5.64
C ARG A 948 30.15 22.55 5.75
N THR A 949 29.12 22.90 4.98
CA THR A 949 27.79 22.25 5.05
C THR A 949 27.85 20.80 4.60
N TYR A 950 28.61 20.51 3.54
CA TYR A 950 28.85 19.16 3.04
C TYR A 950 29.96 18.41 3.79
N GLN A 951 30.58 19.08 4.77
CA GLN A 951 31.63 18.51 5.63
C GLN A 951 32.78 17.93 4.79
N VAL A 952 33.25 18.71 3.82
CA VAL A 952 34.39 18.36 2.97
C VAL A 952 35.65 18.95 3.59
N GLY A 953 36.61 18.07 3.89
CA GLY A 953 37.93 18.44 4.38
C GLY A 953 38.92 18.68 3.23
N ASP A 954 40.19 18.34 3.45
CA ASP A 954 41.24 18.51 2.44
C ASP A 954 41.15 17.49 1.28
N GLU A 955 40.47 16.37 1.53
CA GLU A 955 40.26 15.34 0.52
C GLU A 955 39.07 15.68 -0.39
N SER A 956 39.30 15.55 -1.70
CA SER A 956 38.24 15.70 -2.69
C SER A 956 37.13 14.69 -2.43
N THR A 957 35.88 15.17 -2.44
CA THR A 957 34.71 14.31 -2.24
C THR A 957 33.67 14.61 -3.31
N THR A 958 33.08 13.57 -3.86
CA THR A 958 31.95 13.67 -4.79
C THR A 958 30.66 13.26 -4.10
N PHE A 959 29.63 14.09 -4.25
CA PHE A 959 28.27 13.82 -3.82
C PHE A 959 27.40 13.63 -5.06
N VAL A 960 26.75 12.48 -5.20
CA VAL A 960 25.79 12.26 -6.29
C VAL A 960 24.40 12.55 -5.76
N VAL A 961 23.81 13.68 -6.15
CA VAL A 961 22.45 14.08 -5.77
C VAL A 961 21.45 13.51 -6.79
N ARG A 962 20.41 12.84 -6.30
CA ARG A 962 19.30 12.27 -7.07
C ARG A 962 18.37 13.36 -7.61
N PRO A 963 17.56 13.07 -8.65
CA PRO A 963 16.56 13.99 -9.17
C PRO A 963 15.49 14.45 -8.16
N ASP A 964 15.27 13.69 -7.09
CA ASP A 964 14.38 14.06 -5.97
C ASP A 964 15.06 14.94 -4.92
N GLY A 965 16.34 15.28 -5.10
CA GLY A 965 17.13 16.11 -4.19
C GLY A 965 17.69 15.38 -2.96
N ALA A 966 17.64 14.05 -2.92
CA ALA A 966 18.36 13.26 -1.92
C ALA A 966 19.79 12.92 -2.39
N ILE A 967 20.74 12.84 -1.47
CA ILE A 967 22.11 12.40 -1.76
C ILE A 967 22.07 10.89 -1.98
N GLY A 968 22.29 10.43 -3.20
CA GLY A 968 22.37 9.00 -3.51
C GLY A 968 23.72 8.39 -3.13
N ALA A 969 24.81 9.16 -3.29
CA ALA A 969 26.14 8.69 -2.92
C ALA A 969 27.05 9.77 -2.34
N ILE A 970 27.95 9.35 -1.45
CA ILE A 970 29.12 10.12 -0.99
C ILE A 970 30.35 9.24 -1.23
N VAL A 971 31.22 9.66 -2.14
CA VAL A 971 32.38 8.87 -2.59
C VAL A 971 33.62 9.75 -2.77
N PRO A 972 34.82 9.28 -2.38
CA PRO A 972 36.06 10.06 -2.54
C PRO A 972 36.61 10.02 -3.97
N GLU A 973 36.30 8.97 -4.73
CA GLU A 973 36.92 8.67 -6.03
C GLU A 973 35.88 8.41 -7.14
N ALA A 974 36.30 8.53 -8.40
CA ALA A 974 35.45 8.37 -9.58
C ALA A 974 34.87 6.94 -9.71
N GLU A 975 35.63 5.92 -9.29
CA GLU A 975 35.18 4.54 -9.24
C GLU A 975 33.97 4.37 -8.32
N GLY A 976 33.86 5.17 -7.25
CA GLY A 976 32.69 5.20 -6.37
C GLY A 976 31.43 5.68 -7.08
N VAL A 977 31.56 6.66 -8.01
CA VAL A 977 30.46 7.13 -8.84
C VAL A 977 29.96 6.00 -9.75
N ALA A 978 30.89 5.29 -10.40
CA ALA A 978 30.55 4.12 -11.21
C ALA A 978 29.86 3.01 -10.39
N ARG A 979 30.36 2.72 -9.17
CA ARG A 979 29.73 1.76 -8.23
C ARG A 979 28.31 2.17 -7.83
N TYR A 980 28.05 3.46 -7.62
CA TYR A 980 26.71 3.95 -7.31
C TYR A 980 25.76 3.71 -8.49
N PHE A 981 26.14 4.11 -9.71
CA PHE A 981 25.28 3.90 -10.88
C PHE A 981 25.11 2.42 -11.24
N ALA A 982 26.10 1.55 -10.97
CA ALA A 982 25.95 0.11 -11.08
C ALA A 982 24.82 -0.44 -10.18
N LYS A 983 24.62 0.12 -8.97
CA LYS A 983 23.48 -0.22 -8.09
C LYS A 983 22.13 0.17 -8.69
N ILE A 984 22.07 1.28 -9.43
CA ILE A 984 20.85 1.77 -10.09
C ILE A 984 20.52 0.91 -11.30
N PHE A 985 21.51 0.62 -12.13
CA PHE A 985 21.35 -0.12 -13.39
C PHE A 985 21.35 -1.63 -13.21
N GLY A 986 21.75 -2.14 -12.04
CA GLY A 986 21.80 -3.57 -11.75
C GLY A 986 22.86 -4.32 -12.56
N VAL A 987 23.99 -3.65 -12.85
CA VAL A 987 25.11 -4.15 -13.68
C VAL A 987 26.29 -4.55 -12.81
#